data_AF-A0A315BR99-F1
#
_entry.id   AF-A0A315BR99-F1
#
_cell.length_a   1.000
_cell.length_b   1.000
_cell.length_c   1.000
_cell.angle_alpha   90.00
_cell.angle_beta   90.00
_cell.angle_gamma   90.00
#
_symmetry.space_group_name_H-M   'P 1'
#
loop_
_entity.id
_entity.type
_entity.pdbx_description
1 polymer ?
#
loop_
_entity_poly.entity_id
_entity_poly.type
_entity_poly.pdbx_seq_one_letter_code
_entity_poly.pdbx_strand_id
1 'polypeptide(L)'
;MTTHRQWWHSLTRRLHAGRAPKILAWLLAGWLLLLALGYFVAPPLARSVLAAQLGKALGRDVAIERVAINPLNLSVDVMGLSVKDRAGAEQLGFAQLHIDLSSASVAQAGIVVDDIRLLAPRVAITRLADGRYDISDWLDRWVSGAPTDSGPLPRFSLNNIQITDGQFVFDDRPKGVRHTASSVKFSLPFISSLPYKSDVFVLPAFSAVVDGSPVALQGRSLPFAKSHTSALKIDLDKLDLAQLQAYWPSDLPLRLKSGQLATRLSLDFAHLPDGAPSLSLSGSAQLQGLALTDAAGKPWLGLESLDVHLEKSSPLQQRWLLAQLDLRGLRLGQEAADAPLRVQTLSARQVQADLQAHRIDAESLQGSGIKARMVRSADGTVAWLPVLGSSSSAAGAAPADKSSPPIWSGVLGRLSLDEVGLRFEDRTLSPVAVQELTHASLSAKQLDIHPEHENTLALNATLNQTGQIKASGSVQLQPLAVRLALETQALPLVPMQGYVAPYLNTSIAQGLLSNKGTLEIRQPADRLLANYKGGLTLGQFRAVDQANSADFLRWKSLYFGEVDFQLEPARLNIGEIALSDFYSRLILNPQGRLNLADILRNPASPSADTPASAPSNAGKPAASTPTAAMPIQIAKVTLQNGRVDFSDRFVKPNYSATVTHLGGSVKGLSSAPDTLADLDLRGNYASNAPVQIKARFNPLTEKKFLDLQAKISDIDMVDFSPYSGKYAGYNINKGKLSMDATYKLQDRQLTAQNRLVIDQLTFGEKVESPDATQLPVQLAISLLKNNRGQIDIELPIAGSLDDPQFSIGGLIFKVIGNLFVKAVTAPFALLGSLFGDSQELSQLSFAPGRADLDETAVQKLQTLSKAMREREGLTLEITAGSDSTTDPEGLKRALLERTVLSEKRKDMTPSQRDKTPLADMRLDSSDYATYLARAYQQAKFPKPRNVLGQTQALPVDDMEKLMLANLYVGDEELRALATRRAQVVQGWLLAQGQVPLGRIFLLPVKLGASAIGAADAGHNRVNFSLR
;
A
#
# COMPACT_ATOMS: atom_id res chain seq x y z
N MET A 1 47.34 -12.87 -110.87
CA MET A 1 47.84 -12.41 -112.20
C MET A 1 46.88 -11.33 -112.71
N THR A 2 47.42 -10.15 -113.07
CA THR A 2 46.86 -9.12 -113.98
C THR A 2 45.35 -8.85 -113.85
N THR A 3 44.88 -7.76 -113.23
CA THR A 3 44.80 -6.43 -113.85
C THR A 3 44.34 -5.37 -112.83
N HIS A 4 45.28 -4.66 -112.18
CA HIS A 4 44.95 -3.49 -111.32
C HIS A 4 45.73 -2.22 -111.72
N ARG A 5 46.44 -2.27 -112.86
CA ARG A 5 47.44 -1.25 -113.28
C ARG A 5 46.98 -0.31 -114.41
N GLN A 6 45.80 -0.52 -115.01
CA GLN A 6 45.30 0.31 -116.13
C GLN A 6 44.26 1.38 -115.72
N TRP A 7 43.62 1.27 -114.55
CA TRP A 7 42.66 2.28 -114.08
C TRP A 7 43.34 3.53 -113.49
N TRP A 8 44.54 3.38 -112.92
CA TRP A 8 45.30 4.49 -112.33
C TRP A 8 45.97 5.45 -113.35
N HIS A 9 46.21 5.01 -114.59
CA HIS A 9 46.86 5.84 -115.61
C HIS A 9 45.90 6.72 -116.44
N SER A 10 44.58 6.50 -116.38
CA SER A 10 43.60 7.36 -117.06
C SER A 10 43.13 8.56 -116.21
N LEU A 11 43.26 8.50 -114.89
CA LEU A 11 42.92 9.60 -113.98
C LEU A 11 43.98 10.72 -113.99
N THR A 12 45.25 10.38 -114.24
CA THR A 12 46.39 11.30 -114.17
C THR A 12 46.59 12.16 -115.43
N ARG A 13 46.02 11.78 -116.58
CA ARG A 13 46.12 12.54 -117.84
C ARG A 13 45.01 13.58 -118.09
N ARG A 14 43.93 13.61 -117.30
CA ARG A 14 42.86 14.63 -117.42
C ARG A 14 43.01 15.84 -116.49
N LEU A 15 44.08 15.90 -115.69
CA LEU A 15 44.34 17.02 -114.76
C LEU A 15 45.34 18.07 -115.28
N HIS A 16 45.88 17.92 -116.49
CA HIS A 16 46.96 18.79 -117.01
C HIS A 16 46.58 19.78 -118.13
N ALA A 17 45.30 19.97 -118.44
CA ALA A 17 44.85 21.05 -119.32
C ALA A 17 43.43 21.53 -118.93
N GLY A 18 43.36 22.61 -118.15
CA GLY A 18 42.11 23.24 -117.71
C GLY A 18 42.32 24.10 -116.46
N ARG A 19 41.38 24.97 -116.09
CA ARG A 19 41.48 25.87 -114.91
C ARG A 19 41.54 25.15 -113.55
N ALA A 20 41.40 23.82 -113.52
CA ALA A 20 41.27 22.99 -112.32
C ALA A 20 42.49 22.97 -111.36
N PRO A 21 43.77 22.78 -111.77
CA PRO A 21 44.91 22.78 -110.84
C PRO A 21 45.19 24.18 -110.27
N LYS A 22 44.88 25.26 -111.01
CA LYS A 22 44.95 26.63 -110.48
C LYS A 22 43.86 26.88 -109.43
N ILE A 23 42.62 26.42 -109.69
CA ILE A 23 41.53 26.48 -108.70
C ILE A 23 41.90 25.66 -107.46
N LEU A 24 42.46 24.46 -107.63
CA LEU A 24 42.90 23.61 -106.50
C LEU A 24 44.03 24.26 -105.69
N ALA A 25 45.02 24.89 -106.35
CA ALA A 25 46.10 25.60 -105.67
C ALA A 25 45.60 26.85 -104.93
N TRP A 26 44.65 27.61 -105.51
CA TRP A 26 44.00 28.73 -104.82
C TRP A 26 43.11 28.27 -103.65
N LEU A 27 42.42 27.14 -103.79
CA LEU A 27 41.66 26.53 -102.68
C LEU A 27 42.59 26.02 -101.57
N LEU A 28 43.72 25.39 -101.92
CA LEU A 28 44.71 24.93 -100.94
C LEU A 28 45.41 26.12 -100.26
N ALA A 29 45.82 27.14 -101.01
CA ALA A 29 46.41 28.35 -100.45
C ALA A 29 45.41 29.13 -99.58
N GLY A 30 44.15 29.23 -100.01
CA GLY A 30 43.07 29.79 -99.21
C GLY A 30 42.80 28.97 -97.94
N TRP A 31 42.83 27.64 -98.02
CA TRP A 31 42.67 26.75 -96.87
C TRP A 31 43.85 26.85 -95.89
N LEU A 32 45.10 26.89 -96.38
CA LEU A 32 46.30 27.11 -95.56
C LEU A 32 46.31 28.50 -94.93
N LEU A 33 45.88 29.54 -95.65
CA LEU A 33 45.69 30.89 -95.12
C LEU A 33 44.63 30.88 -94.01
N LEU A 34 43.50 30.19 -94.21
CA LEU A 34 42.45 30.03 -93.20
C LEU A 34 42.97 29.29 -91.95
N LEU A 35 43.76 28.24 -92.11
CA LEU A 35 44.42 27.56 -90.99
C LEU A 35 45.42 28.46 -90.26
N ALA A 36 46.25 29.21 -90.98
CA ALA A 36 47.20 30.14 -90.39
C ALA A 36 46.51 31.30 -89.66
N LEU A 37 45.44 31.86 -90.23
CA LEU A 37 44.58 32.85 -89.58
C LEU A 37 43.90 32.25 -88.35
N GLY A 38 43.37 31.03 -88.45
CA GLY A 38 42.74 30.30 -87.34
C GLY A 38 43.70 29.97 -86.20
N TYR A 39 44.98 29.74 -86.49
CA TYR A 39 45.98 29.37 -85.49
C TYR A 39 46.70 30.58 -84.86
N PHE A 40 46.99 31.64 -85.63
CA PHE A 40 47.78 32.78 -85.14
C PHE A 40 46.96 34.05 -84.86
N VAL A 41 45.91 34.32 -85.66
CA VAL A 41 45.12 35.56 -85.54
C VAL A 41 43.86 35.34 -84.69
N ALA A 42 43.19 34.19 -84.86
CA ALA A 42 41.96 33.91 -84.15
C ALA A 42 42.14 33.83 -82.62
N PRO A 43 43.22 33.26 -82.03
CA PRO A 43 43.33 33.20 -80.57
C PRO A 43 43.43 34.56 -79.85
N PRO A 44 44.31 35.52 -80.23
CA PRO A 44 44.33 36.83 -79.59
C PRO A 44 43.05 37.64 -79.84
N LEU A 45 42.46 37.53 -81.04
CA LEU A 45 41.17 38.16 -81.35
C LEU A 45 40.06 37.57 -80.47
N ALA A 46 39.95 36.24 -80.42
CA ALA A 46 38.98 35.52 -79.58
C ALA A 46 39.15 35.90 -78.11
N ARG A 47 40.37 36.00 -77.58
CA ARG A 47 40.61 36.48 -76.20
C ARG A 47 39.97 37.84 -75.94
N SER A 48 40.25 38.83 -76.78
CA SER A 48 39.70 40.19 -76.60
C SER A 48 38.17 40.24 -76.79
N VAL A 49 37.65 39.54 -77.80
CA VAL A 49 36.22 39.53 -78.13
C VAL A 49 35.45 38.77 -77.05
N LEU A 50 35.92 37.60 -76.62
CA LEU A 50 35.29 36.83 -75.56
C LEU A 50 35.30 37.60 -74.25
N ALA A 51 36.42 38.19 -73.84
CA ALA A 51 36.48 39.00 -72.61
C ALA A 51 35.50 40.20 -72.67
N ALA A 52 35.47 40.93 -73.78
CA ALA A 52 34.57 42.08 -73.95
C ALA A 52 33.08 41.67 -74.02
N GLN A 53 32.75 40.62 -74.77
CA GLN A 53 31.38 40.11 -74.92
C GLN A 53 30.88 39.48 -73.62
N LEU A 54 31.70 38.68 -72.93
CA LEU A 54 31.35 38.12 -71.63
C LEU A 54 31.21 39.24 -70.58
N GLY A 55 32.10 40.23 -70.58
CA GLY A 55 31.98 41.39 -69.69
C GLY A 55 30.68 42.16 -69.91
N LYS A 56 30.28 42.36 -71.17
CA LYS A 56 29.01 42.99 -71.53
C LYS A 56 27.80 42.12 -71.16
N ALA A 57 27.86 40.82 -71.43
CA ALA A 57 26.76 39.88 -71.17
C ALA A 57 26.52 39.69 -69.66
N LEU A 58 27.60 39.49 -68.91
CA LEU A 58 27.56 39.30 -67.46
C LEU A 58 27.39 40.63 -66.70
N GLY A 59 27.82 41.75 -67.29
CA GLY A 59 27.84 43.05 -66.60
C GLY A 59 28.89 43.10 -65.49
N ARG A 60 30.01 42.41 -65.67
CA ARG A 60 31.13 42.27 -64.71
C ARG A 60 32.47 42.43 -65.42
N ASP A 61 33.53 42.73 -64.66
CA ASP A 61 34.90 42.73 -65.20
C ASP A 61 35.34 41.28 -65.46
N VAL A 62 35.70 40.97 -66.70
CA VAL A 62 36.09 39.63 -67.15
C VAL A 62 37.51 39.69 -67.70
N ALA A 63 38.41 38.95 -67.07
CA ALA A 63 39.77 38.74 -67.52
C ALA A 63 39.95 37.32 -68.06
N ILE A 64 40.70 37.18 -69.16
CA ILE A 64 41.13 35.90 -69.71
C ILE A 64 42.64 35.99 -69.91
N GLU A 65 43.40 35.04 -69.38
CA GLU A 65 44.86 34.99 -69.52
C GLU A 65 45.26 34.64 -70.97
N ARG A 66 44.73 33.54 -71.50
CA ARG A 66 45.06 33.05 -72.84
C ARG A 66 43.91 32.27 -73.46
N VAL A 67 43.76 32.36 -74.77
CA VAL A 67 42.93 31.47 -75.59
C VAL A 67 43.84 30.78 -76.59
N ALA A 68 43.64 29.49 -76.84
CA ALA A 68 44.28 28.75 -77.92
C ALA A 68 43.21 28.02 -78.74
N ILE A 69 43.35 28.04 -80.07
CA ILE A 69 42.42 27.39 -81.00
C ILE A 69 43.25 26.52 -81.94
N ASN A 70 42.91 25.24 -82.04
CA ASN A 70 43.52 24.34 -83.00
C ASN A 70 42.49 23.96 -84.09
N PRO A 71 42.53 24.58 -85.28
CA PRO A 71 41.56 24.31 -86.33
C PRO A 71 41.71 22.92 -86.99
N LEU A 72 42.84 22.23 -86.81
CA LEU A 72 43.03 20.86 -87.33
C LEU A 72 42.34 19.83 -86.44
N ASN A 73 42.42 20.02 -85.13
CA ASN A 73 41.80 19.14 -84.14
C ASN A 73 40.41 19.64 -83.71
N LEU A 74 39.96 20.78 -84.23
CA LEU A 74 38.72 21.46 -83.85
C LEU A 74 38.60 21.69 -82.33
N SER A 75 39.72 22.02 -81.68
CA SER A 75 39.78 22.23 -80.23
C SER A 75 39.93 23.69 -79.85
N VAL A 76 39.38 24.04 -78.68
CA VAL A 76 39.50 25.37 -78.07
C VAL A 76 39.87 25.23 -76.60
N ASP A 77 40.93 25.94 -76.20
CA ASP A 77 41.39 26.06 -74.82
C ASP A 77 41.27 27.52 -74.35
N VAL A 78 40.56 27.74 -73.25
CA VAL A 78 40.50 29.02 -72.54
C VAL A 78 41.20 28.87 -71.20
N MET A 79 42.26 29.62 -70.96
CA MET A 79 43.09 29.54 -69.75
C MET A 79 42.96 30.81 -68.92
N GLY A 80 42.89 30.63 -67.60
CA GLY A 80 42.90 31.71 -66.60
C GLY A 80 41.73 32.69 -66.73
N LEU A 81 40.49 32.18 -66.79
CA LEU A 81 39.31 33.05 -66.78
C LEU A 81 38.98 33.49 -65.35
N SER A 82 38.73 34.78 -65.15
CA SER A 82 38.34 35.38 -63.88
C SER A 82 37.28 36.45 -64.10
N VAL A 83 36.14 36.30 -63.44
CA VAL A 83 35.00 37.23 -63.43
C VAL A 83 34.92 37.83 -62.03
N LYS A 84 35.09 39.14 -61.94
CA LYS A 84 35.02 39.84 -60.64
C LYS A 84 33.60 40.24 -60.30
N ASP A 85 33.29 40.25 -59.01
CA ASP A 85 32.10 40.88 -58.50
C ASP A 85 32.19 42.42 -58.60
N ARG A 86 31.14 43.11 -58.13
CA ARG A 86 31.10 44.59 -58.10
C ARG A 86 32.04 45.19 -57.05
N ALA A 87 32.54 44.40 -56.11
CA ALA A 87 33.49 44.80 -55.08
C ALA A 87 34.96 44.55 -55.50
N GLY A 88 35.19 43.91 -56.65
CA GLY A 88 36.50 43.60 -57.19
C GLY A 88 37.08 42.24 -56.76
N ALA A 89 36.34 41.43 -56.00
CA ALA A 89 36.73 40.06 -55.65
C ALA A 89 36.36 39.09 -56.77
N GLU A 90 37.07 37.96 -56.89
CA GLU A 90 36.72 36.93 -57.89
C GLU A 90 35.42 36.22 -57.51
N GLN A 91 34.40 36.31 -58.38
CA GLN A 91 33.08 35.69 -58.18
C GLN A 91 32.95 34.35 -58.92
N LEU A 92 33.50 34.28 -60.13
CA LEU A 92 33.54 33.07 -60.96
C LEU A 92 34.86 33.02 -61.70
N GLY A 93 35.54 31.88 -61.72
CA GLY A 93 36.77 31.71 -62.48
C GLY A 93 37.10 30.25 -62.73
N PHE A 94 38.12 29.98 -63.55
CA PHE A 94 38.68 28.65 -63.74
C PHE A 94 40.11 28.71 -64.27
N ALA A 95 40.89 27.65 -64.05
CA ALA A 95 42.26 27.55 -64.56
C ALA A 95 42.28 27.24 -66.06
N GLN A 96 41.47 26.28 -66.52
CA GLN A 96 41.37 25.91 -67.93
C GLN A 96 39.99 25.37 -68.29
N LEU A 97 39.47 25.77 -69.45
CA LEU A 97 38.34 25.14 -70.12
C LEU A 97 38.81 24.64 -71.49
N HIS A 98 38.71 23.34 -71.71
CA HIS A 98 39.08 22.66 -72.95
C HIS A 98 37.83 22.05 -73.59
N ILE A 99 37.65 22.28 -74.89
CA ILE A 99 36.50 21.78 -75.67
C ILE A 99 37.00 21.23 -77.00
N ASP A 100 36.69 19.96 -77.29
CA ASP A 100 36.98 19.30 -78.57
C ASP A 100 35.69 19.08 -79.38
N LEU A 101 35.56 19.75 -80.52
CA LEU A 101 34.41 19.58 -81.42
C LEU A 101 34.64 18.44 -82.40
N SER A 102 33.64 17.58 -82.59
CA SER A 102 33.74 16.48 -83.53
C SER A 102 33.38 16.92 -84.95
N SER A 103 34.18 16.51 -85.94
CA SER A 103 33.82 16.68 -87.36
C SER A 103 32.55 15.90 -87.73
N ALA A 104 32.15 14.92 -86.91
CA ALA A 104 30.88 14.19 -87.03
C ALA A 104 29.65 15.11 -86.88
N SER A 105 29.78 16.29 -86.27
CA SER A 105 28.70 17.28 -86.15
C SER A 105 28.07 17.64 -87.49
N VAL A 106 28.88 17.74 -88.54
CA VAL A 106 28.43 18.03 -89.92
C VAL A 106 27.61 16.87 -90.49
N ALA A 107 28.06 15.63 -90.28
CA ALA A 107 27.38 14.43 -90.77
C ALA A 107 26.08 14.13 -90.01
N GLN A 108 26.02 14.46 -88.72
CA GLN A 108 24.87 14.18 -87.85
C GLN A 108 23.83 15.31 -87.81
N ALA A 109 24.08 16.42 -88.51
CA ALA A 109 23.27 17.65 -88.47
C ALA A 109 22.93 18.07 -87.03
N GLY A 110 23.92 18.01 -86.14
CA GLY A 110 23.77 18.25 -84.71
C GLY A 110 25.12 18.54 -84.05
N ILE A 111 25.10 19.07 -82.83
CA ILE A 111 26.33 19.43 -82.11
C ILE A 111 26.91 18.18 -81.46
N VAL A 112 28.08 17.72 -81.91
CA VAL A 112 28.81 16.59 -81.33
C VAL A 112 30.12 17.11 -80.75
N VAL A 113 30.28 16.97 -79.44
CA VAL A 113 31.49 17.36 -78.69
C VAL A 113 32.14 16.09 -78.17
N ASP A 114 33.41 15.87 -78.49
CA ASP A 114 34.15 14.66 -78.10
C ASP A 114 34.72 14.77 -76.67
N ASP A 115 35.01 15.99 -76.20
CA ASP A 115 35.58 16.21 -74.88
C ASP A 115 35.26 17.61 -74.33
N ILE A 116 34.90 17.71 -73.04
CA ILE A 116 34.69 18.98 -72.32
C ILE A 116 35.36 18.86 -70.95
N ARG A 117 36.49 19.55 -70.74
CA ARG A 117 37.22 19.53 -69.46
C ARG A 117 37.32 20.92 -68.85
N LEU A 118 36.88 21.05 -67.59
CA LEU A 118 36.96 22.26 -66.78
C LEU A 118 37.85 22.01 -65.55
N LEU A 119 39.01 22.66 -65.51
CA LEU A 119 40.00 22.53 -64.46
C LEU A 119 39.91 23.69 -63.46
N ALA A 120 39.89 23.33 -62.18
CA ALA A 120 39.87 24.22 -61.02
C ALA A 120 38.87 25.39 -61.14
N PRO A 121 37.58 25.13 -61.43
CA PRO A 121 36.58 26.19 -61.38
C PRO A 121 36.39 26.70 -59.96
N ARG A 122 36.27 28.01 -59.79
CA ARG A 122 36.09 28.71 -58.52
C ARG A 122 34.81 29.51 -58.61
N VAL A 123 33.87 29.28 -57.71
CA VAL A 123 32.57 29.96 -57.68
C VAL A 123 32.28 30.43 -56.27
N ALA A 124 31.98 31.73 -56.12
CA ALA A 124 31.54 32.32 -54.85
C ALA A 124 30.14 32.91 -55.04
N ILE A 125 29.20 32.47 -54.20
CA ILE A 125 27.82 32.97 -54.18
C ILE A 125 27.52 33.46 -52.77
N THR A 126 26.95 34.65 -52.68
CA THR A 126 26.57 35.27 -51.41
C THR A 126 25.08 35.52 -51.38
N ARG A 127 24.41 35.04 -50.33
CA ARG A 127 23.03 35.42 -50.01
C ARG A 127 23.02 36.71 -49.20
N LEU A 128 22.28 37.71 -49.67
CA LEU A 128 22.18 39.04 -49.11
C LEU A 128 21.01 39.14 -48.11
N ALA A 129 21.00 40.21 -47.30
CA ALA A 129 20.02 40.43 -46.23
C ALA A 129 18.56 40.55 -46.73
N ASP A 130 18.36 40.99 -47.98
CA ASP A 130 17.06 41.07 -48.64
C ASP A 130 16.56 39.73 -49.20
N GLY A 131 17.29 38.64 -48.94
CA GLY A 131 16.99 37.30 -49.43
C GLY A 131 17.42 37.05 -50.89
N ARG A 132 17.97 38.06 -51.58
CA ARG A 132 18.53 37.93 -52.93
C ARG A 132 19.96 37.38 -52.87
N TYR A 133 20.48 37.00 -54.03
CA TYR A 133 21.87 36.60 -54.21
C TYR A 133 22.66 37.73 -54.90
N ASP A 134 23.96 37.77 -54.69
CA ASP A 134 24.91 38.63 -55.41
C ASP A 134 24.98 38.36 -56.93
N ILE A 135 24.35 37.26 -57.37
CA ILE A 135 24.11 36.84 -58.76
C ILE A 135 22.63 36.94 -59.19
N SER A 136 21.72 37.50 -58.36
CA SER A 136 20.29 37.56 -58.71
C SER A 136 20.04 38.39 -59.97
N ASP A 137 20.91 39.32 -60.34
CA ASP A 137 20.83 40.03 -61.61
C ASP A 137 21.01 39.10 -62.81
N TRP A 138 21.78 38.02 -62.69
CA TRP A 138 21.86 36.96 -63.70
C TRP A 138 20.65 36.03 -63.65
N LEU A 139 20.26 35.61 -62.44
CA LEU A 139 19.14 34.69 -62.25
C LEU A 139 17.83 35.27 -62.79
N ASP A 140 17.51 36.52 -62.45
CA ASP A 140 16.29 37.20 -62.91
C ASP A 140 16.27 37.29 -64.45
N ARG A 141 17.41 37.60 -65.08
CA ARG A 141 17.56 37.65 -66.55
C ARG A 141 17.34 36.30 -67.21
N TRP A 142 17.79 35.21 -66.59
CA TRP A 142 17.56 33.85 -67.11
C TRP A 142 16.13 33.37 -66.90
N VAL A 143 15.52 33.69 -65.76
CA VAL A 143 14.16 33.25 -65.41
C VAL A 143 13.07 34.03 -66.16
N SER A 144 13.31 35.30 -66.50
CA SER A 144 12.33 36.14 -67.22
C SER A 144 12.26 35.89 -68.74
N GLY A 145 13.05 34.95 -69.28
CA GLY A 145 12.88 34.47 -70.65
C GLY A 145 11.57 33.67 -70.78
N ALA A 146 10.63 34.15 -71.57
CA ALA A 146 9.37 33.43 -71.83
C ALA A 146 9.65 32.07 -72.48
N PRO A 147 8.95 30.98 -72.08
CA PRO A 147 9.09 29.69 -72.74
C PRO A 147 8.60 29.81 -74.19
N THR A 148 9.51 29.71 -75.15
CA THR A 148 9.16 29.50 -76.56
C THR A 148 8.66 28.07 -76.75
N ASP A 149 7.58 27.91 -77.54
CA ASP A 149 7.00 26.63 -77.91
C ASP A 149 8.09 25.61 -78.27
N SER A 150 8.11 24.51 -77.51
CA SER A 150 9.14 23.47 -77.63
C SER A 150 8.96 22.68 -78.92
N GLY A 151 9.71 23.08 -79.95
CA GLY A 151 10.00 22.22 -81.10
C GLY A 151 10.73 20.92 -80.69
N PRO A 152 11.01 20.02 -81.65
CA PRO A 152 11.74 18.78 -81.36
C PRO A 152 13.08 19.07 -80.67
N LEU A 153 13.47 18.21 -79.72
CA LEU A 153 14.71 18.34 -78.96
C LEU A 153 15.89 18.60 -79.91
N PRO A 154 16.76 19.59 -79.63
CA PRO A 154 17.94 19.81 -80.43
C PRO A 154 18.80 18.54 -80.45
N ARG A 155 19.32 18.17 -81.63
CA ARG A 155 20.16 16.99 -81.80
C ARG A 155 21.57 17.31 -81.30
N PHE A 156 21.98 16.65 -80.22
CA PHE A 156 23.33 16.81 -79.67
C PHE A 156 23.87 15.51 -79.08
N SER A 157 25.20 15.44 -78.97
CA SER A 157 25.94 14.37 -78.32
C SER A 157 27.16 14.98 -77.62
N LEU A 158 27.16 15.00 -76.29
CA LEU A 158 28.29 15.48 -75.49
C LEU A 158 28.99 14.28 -74.87
N ASN A 159 30.28 14.13 -75.15
CA ASN A 159 31.12 13.07 -74.60
C ASN A 159 32.12 13.67 -73.59
N ASN A 160 32.51 12.85 -72.61
CA ASN A 160 33.57 13.10 -71.65
C ASN A 160 33.54 14.49 -70.97
N ILE A 161 32.41 14.86 -70.36
CA ILE A 161 32.35 16.10 -69.57
C ILE A 161 33.04 15.84 -68.23
N GLN A 162 34.08 16.60 -67.91
CA GLN A 162 34.79 16.49 -66.64
C GLN A 162 35.02 17.86 -66.00
N ILE A 163 34.77 17.93 -64.70
CA ILE A 163 35.18 19.03 -63.81
C ILE A 163 36.15 18.43 -62.80
N THR A 164 37.30 19.07 -62.60
CA THR A 164 38.32 18.62 -61.65
C THR A 164 38.82 19.77 -60.78
N ASP A 165 39.12 19.47 -59.52
CA ASP A 165 39.68 20.39 -58.51
C ASP A 165 38.88 21.69 -58.31
N GLY A 166 37.55 21.63 -58.45
CA GLY A 166 36.67 22.78 -58.26
C GLY A 166 36.55 23.23 -56.80
N GLN A 167 36.23 24.51 -56.62
CA GLN A 167 35.99 25.16 -55.35
C GLN A 167 34.70 25.99 -55.42
N PHE A 168 33.81 25.77 -54.47
CA PHE A 168 32.55 26.51 -54.35
C PHE A 168 32.43 27.06 -52.94
N VAL A 169 32.09 28.34 -52.83
CA VAL A 169 31.87 29.02 -51.56
C VAL A 169 30.46 29.59 -51.57
N PHE A 170 29.67 29.27 -50.55
CA PHE A 170 28.35 29.82 -50.33
C PHE A 170 28.31 30.57 -48.99
N ASP A 171 28.17 31.89 -49.04
CA ASP A 171 28.09 32.76 -47.85
C ASP A 171 26.63 33.18 -47.60
N ASP A 172 25.98 32.56 -46.61
CA ASP A 172 24.60 32.89 -46.20
C ASP A 172 24.61 33.92 -45.05
N ARG A 173 24.73 35.20 -45.42
CA ARG A 173 24.81 36.31 -44.45
C ARG A 173 23.57 36.42 -43.54
N PRO A 174 22.31 36.26 -44.02
CA PRO A 174 21.13 36.23 -43.15
C PRO A 174 21.22 35.19 -42.03
N LYS A 175 21.92 34.08 -42.28
CA LYS A 175 22.08 32.97 -41.34
C LYS A 175 23.42 32.98 -40.60
N GLY A 176 24.37 33.81 -41.04
CA GLY A 176 25.71 33.91 -40.47
C GLY A 176 26.55 32.65 -40.67
N VAL A 177 26.26 31.86 -41.72
CA VAL A 177 26.94 30.59 -42.00
C VAL A 177 27.58 30.64 -43.38
N ARG A 178 28.77 30.06 -43.50
CA ARG A 178 29.52 29.96 -44.75
C ARG A 178 29.85 28.49 -45.03
N HIS A 179 29.39 28.01 -46.17
CA HIS A 179 29.67 26.66 -46.68
C HIS A 179 30.77 26.69 -47.73
N THR A 180 31.61 25.67 -47.73
CA THR A 180 32.75 25.51 -48.63
C THR A 180 32.77 24.09 -49.18
N ALA A 181 32.72 23.95 -50.50
CA ALA A 181 32.95 22.69 -51.19
C ALA A 181 34.30 22.77 -51.91
N SER A 182 35.22 21.89 -51.55
CA SER A 182 36.56 21.81 -52.13
C SER A 182 36.77 20.48 -52.85
N SER A 183 37.80 20.41 -53.70
CA SER A 183 38.12 19.21 -54.49
C SER A 183 36.93 18.70 -55.30
N VAL A 184 36.08 19.61 -55.81
CA VAL A 184 34.87 19.26 -56.53
C VAL A 184 35.23 18.61 -57.86
N LYS A 185 34.76 17.38 -58.03
CA LYS A 185 34.89 16.59 -59.24
C LYS A 185 33.51 16.23 -59.76
N PHE A 186 33.30 16.43 -61.05
CA PHE A 186 32.10 15.97 -61.74
C PHE A 186 32.53 15.25 -63.02
N SER A 187 31.94 14.11 -63.33
CA SER A 187 32.20 13.41 -64.59
C SER A 187 30.90 12.90 -65.19
N LEU A 188 30.70 13.19 -66.47
CA LEU A 188 29.61 12.67 -67.29
C LEU A 188 30.22 12.05 -68.56
N PRO A 189 30.38 10.73 -68.63
CA PRO A 189 31.04 10.09 -69.76
C PRO A 189 30.35 10.37 -71.10
N PHE A 190 29.02 10.46 -71.10
CA PHE A 190 28.23 10.59 -72.31
C PHE A 190 26.80 11.08 -72.02
N ILE A 191 26.27 11.99 -72.83
CA ILE A 191 24.84 12.34 -72.89
C ILE A 191 24.43 12.71 -74.33
N SER A 192 23.30 12.19 -74.82
CA SER A 192 22.88 12.41 -76.21
C SER A 192 21.38 12.32 -76.38
N SER A 193 20.81 13.23 -77.18
CA SER A 193 19.41 13.23 -77.61
C SER A 193 19.16 12.43 -78.91
N LEU A 194 20.18 11.79 -79.48
CA LEU A 194 20.07 11.04 -80.74
C LEU A 194 19.24 9.73 -80.58
N PRO A 195 18.28 9.43 -81.49
CA PRO A 195 17.32 8.32 -81.32
C PRO A 195 17.88 6.90 -81.15
N TYR A 196 19.09 6.62 -81.64
CA TYR A 196 19.73 5.29 -81.52
C TYR A 196 20.56 5.14 -80.24
N LYS A 197 20.64 6.20 -79.42
CA LYS A 197 21.37 6.22 -78.14
C LYS A 197 20.48 6.59 -76.94
N SER A 198 19.16 6.70 -77.11
CA SER A 198 18.22 7.06 -76.04
C SER A 198 18.08 5.98 -74.95
N ASP A 199 18.44 4.74 -75.27
CA ASP A 199 18.38 3.58 -74.34
C ASP A 199 19.74 3.26 -73.68
N VAL A 200 20.73 4.17 -73.78
CA VAL A 200 22.06 4.01 -73.17
C VAL A 200 22.10 4.71 -71.81
N PHE A 201 22.55 4.00 -70.78
CA PHE A 201 22.70 4.57 -69.45
C PHE A 201 23.76 5.66 -69.41
N VAL A 202 23.37 6.81 -68.86
CA VAL A 202 24.27 7.91 -68.51
C VAL A 202 24.72 7.72 -67.07
N LEU A 203 26.03 7.86 -66.82
CA LEU A 203 26.66 7.59 -65.52
C LEU A 203 27.26 8.87 -64.91
N PRO A 204 26.45 9.83 -64.41
CA PRO A 204 26.98 11.00 -63.74
C PRO A 204 27.67 10.59 -62.42
N ALA A 205 28.85 11.12 -62.16
CA ALA A 205 29.49 11.01 -60.85
C ALA A 205 29.91 12.38 -60.36
N PHE A 206 29.64 12.66 -59.08
CA PHE A 206 30.01 13.88 -58.39
C PHE A 206 30.72 13.52 -57.09
N SER A 207 31.79 14.23 -56.74
CA SER A 207 32.41 14.13 -55.42
C SER A 207 32.98 15.47 -54.98
N ALA A 208 32.91 15.75 -53.69
CA ALA A 208 33.40 16.99 -53.10
C ALA A 208 33.74 16.76 -51.62
N VAL A 209 34.56 17.64 -51.04
CA VAL A 209 34.70 17.77 -49.58
C VAL A 209 33.93 19.03 -49.17
N VAL A 210 32.73 18.84 -48.62
CA VAL A 210 31.82 19.90 -48.19
C VAL A 210 32.02 20.13 -46.69
N ASP A 211 32.53 21.30 -46.33
CA ASP A 211 32.81 21.72 -44.95
C ASP A 211 33.62 20.69 -44.14
N GLY A 212 34.63 20.11 -44.81
CA GLY A 212 35.50 19.06 -44.25
C GLY A 212 34.95 17.63 -44.38
N SER A 213 33.71 17.45 -44.82
CA SER A 213 33.03 16.15 -44.94
C SER A 213 33.03 15.65 -46.39
N PRO A 214 33.58 14.45 -46.69
CA PRO A 214 33.50 13.86 -48.02
C PRO A 214 32.05 13.51 -48.42
N VAL A 215 31.68 13.92 -49.63
CA VAL A 215 30.39 13.64 -50.27
C VAL A 215 30.65 13.04 -51.64
N ALA A 216 30.01 11.91 -51.96
CA ALA A 216 30.04 11.32 -53.28
C ALA A 216 28.62 10.93 -53.73
N LEU A 217 28.29 11.26 -54.98
CA LEU A 217 27.03 10.93 -55.62
C LEU A 217 27.33 10.20 -56.93
N GLN A 218 26.77 9.01 -57.12
CA GLN A 218 26.93 8.24 -58.35
C GLN A 218 25.56 7.91 -58.93
N GLY A 219 25.25 8.47 -60.08
CA GLY A 219 24.01 8.22 -60.78
C GLY A 219 24.15 7.22 -61.93
N ARG A 220 23.03 6.62 -62.28
CA ARG A 220 22.82 5.82 -63.49
C ARG A 220 21.42 6.13 -64.01
N SER A 221 21.30 6.80 -65.15
CA SER A 221 20.00 7.30 -65.64
C SER A 221 19.78 7.04 -67.13
N LEU A 222 18.52 6.83 -67.51
CA LEU A 222 18.02 6.85 -68.89
C LEU A 222 17.14 8.09 -69.10
N PRO A 223 17.73 9.30 -69.19
CA PRO A 223 16.96 10.55 -69.17
C PRO A 223 16.03 10.74 -70.37
N PHE A 224 16.32 10.08 -71.50
CA PHE A 224 15.57 10.21 -72.75
C PHE A 224 14.71 8.98 -73.09
N ALA A 225 14.75 7.92 -72.29
CA ALA A 225 13.89 6.75 -72.45
C ALA A 225 12.53 6.99 -71.75
N LYS A 226 11.46 6.36 -72.25
CA LYS A 226 10.10 6.52 -71.70
C LYS A 226 9.97 6.15 -70.21
N SER A 227 10.77 5.21 -69.72
CA SER A 227 10.71 4.78 -68.31
C SER A 227 11.37 5.77 -67.36
N HIS A 228 12.25 6.65 -67.86
CA HIS A 228 13.09 7.57 -67.07
C HIS A 228 13.82 6.89 -65.90
N THR A 229 14.17 5.61 -66.05
CA THR A 229 14.79 4.81 -64.99
C THR A 229 16.11 5.44 -64.56
N SER A 230 16.21 5.77 -63.28
CA SER A 230 17.34 6.47 -62.67
C SER A 230 17.67 5.86 -61.32
N ALA A 231 18.94 5.54 -61.07
CA ALA A 231 19.46 5.14 -59.78
C ALA A 231 20.50 6.17 -59.31
N LEU A 232 20.50 6.52 -58.03
CA LEU A 232 21.43 7.46 -57.42
C LEU A 232 21.98 6.86 -56.12
N LYS A 233 23.28 6.61 -56.07
CA LYS A 233 24.00 6.29 -54.84
C LYS A 233 24.46 7.57 -54.17
N ILE A 234 24.22 7.67 -52.87
CA ILE A 234 24.54 8.80 -52.01
C ILE A 234 25.45 8.29 -50.90
N ASP A 235 26.72 8.66 -50.94
CA ASP A 235 27.71 8.34 -49.93
C ASP A 235 28.12 9.63 -49.20
N LEU A 236 27.81 9.70 -47.91
CA LEU A 236 28.21 10.78 -47.01
C LEU A 236 29.12 10.20 -45.93
N ASP A 237 30.26 10.83 -45.67
CA ASP A 237 31.15 10.44 -44.57
C ASP A 237 31.31 11.59 -43.57
N LYS A 238 30.93 11.34 -42.32
CA LYS A 238 31.05 12.26 -41.17
C LYS A 238 30.51 13.67 -41.41
N LEU A 239 29.37 13.81 -42.09
CA LEU A 239 28.71 15.11 -42.28
C LEU A 239 28.34 15.72 -40.92
N ASP A 240 28.96 16.85 -40.57
CA ASP A 240 28.69 17.57 -39.32
C ASP A 240 27.35 18.31 -39.38
N LEU A 241 26.35 17.78 -38.72
CA LEU A 241 25.01 18.34 -38.68
C LEU A 241 24.94 19.66 -37.88
N ALA A 242 25.90 19.93 -36.99
CA ALA A 242 25.90 21.18 -36.20
C ALA A 242 25.99 22.42 -37.10
N GLN A 243 26.65 22.30 -38.26
CA GLN A 243 26.75 23.39 -39.24
C GLN A 243 25.40 23.73 -39.89
N LEU A 244 24.44 22.80 -39.86
CA LEU A 244 23.10 23.00 -40.40
C LEU A 244 22.15 23.64 -39.37
N GLN A 245 22.60 23.91 -38.13
CA GLN A 245 21.77 24.51 -37.07
C GLN A 245 21.13 25.85 -37.48
N ALA A 246 21.79 26.66 -38.33
CA ALA A 246 21.21 27.93 -38.76
C ALA A 246 19.98 27.76 -39.69
N TYR A 247 19.87 26.59 -40.31
CA TYR A 247 18.73 26.17 -41.14
C TYR A 247 17.67 25.40 -40.35
N TRP A 248 17.93 25.06 -39.08
CA TRP A 248 16.96 24.43 -38.21
C TRP A 248 15.78 25.38 -37.94
N PRO A 249 14.52 24.92 -38.01
CA PRO A 249 13.34 25.76 -37.76
C PRO A 249 13.41 26.46 -36.41
N SER A 250 13.21 27.78 -36.39
CA SER A 250 13.37 28.60 -35.18
C SER A 250 12.22 28.47 -34.18
N ASP A 251 11.08 27.97 -34.65
CA ASP A 251 9.86 27.65 -33.92
C ASP A 251 9.99 26.35 -33.10
N LEU A 252 10.96 25.49 -33.42
CA LEU A 252 11.22 24.30 -32.62
C LEU A 252 11.93 24.67 -31.30
N PRO A 253 11.48 24.14 -30.16
CA PRO A 253 12.07 24.44 -28.85
C PRO A 253 13.44 23.77 -28.62
N LEU A 254 13.94 23.03 -29.61
CA LEU A 254 15.18 22.27 -29.57
C LEU A 254 16.25 22.85 -30.49
N ARG A 255 17.49 22.81 -30.02
CA ARG A 255 18.69 23.20 -30.74
C ARG A 255 19.63 22.01 -30.90
N LEU A 256 20.13 21.79 -32.10
CA LEU A 256 21.16 20.83 -32.44
C LEU A 256 22.54 21.38 -32.06
N LYS A 257 23.17 20.74 -31.08
CA LYS A 257 24.50 21.10 -30.59
C LYS A 257 25.62 20.34 -31.31
N SER A 258 25.40 19.06 -31.58
CA SER A 258 26.35 18.19 -32.28
C SER A 258 25.65 17.00 -32.92
N GLY A 259 26.29 16.40 -33.94
CA GLY A 259 25.91 15.14 -34.54
C GLY A 259 26.62 14.92 -35.88
N GLN A 260 27.13 13.72 -36.13
CA GLN A 260 27.77 13.35 -37.40
C GLN A 260 26.93 12.32 -38.14
N LEU A 261 26.62 12.59 -39.40
CA LEU A 261 25.85 11.70 -40.27
C LEU A 261 26.76 11.04 -41.32
N ALA A 262 26.76 9.72 -41.36
CA ALA A 262 27.35 8.94 -42.44
C ALA A 262 26.24 8.14 -43.13
N THR A 263 26.26 8.09 -44.46
CA THR A 263 25.25 7.36 -45.22
C THR A 263 25.88 6.62 -46.39
N ARG A 264 25.25 5.50 -46.76
CA ARG A 264 25.44 4.80 -48.03
C ARG A 264 24.07 4.40 -48.52
N LEU A 265 23.40 5.30 -49.21
CA LEU A 265 22.02 5.15 -49.66
C LEU A 265 21.97 4.92 -51.17
N SER A 266 21.02 4.13 -51.62
CA SER A 266 20.67 3.96 -53.04
C SER A 266 19.21 4.36 -53.23
N LEU A 267 19.00 5.32 -54.12
CA LEU A 267 17.70 5.83 -54.52
C LEU A 267 17.41 5.39 -55.95
N ASP A 268 16.39 4.56 -56.15
CA ASP A 268 15.94 4.14 -57.47
C ASP A 268 14.61 4.80 -57.81
N PHE A 269 14.54 5.42 -58.98
CA PHE A 269 13.37 6.10 -59.53
C PHE A 269 13.03 5.52 -60.90
N ALA A 270 11.75 5.26 -61.16
CA ALA A 270 11.27 4.85 -62.48
C ALA A 270 9.78 5.17 -62.65
N HIS A 271 9.34 5.41 -63.88
CA HIS A 271 7.93 5.37 -64.23
C HIS A 271 7.50 3.92 -64.47
N LEU A 272 6.43 3.51 -63.77
CA LEU A 272 5.77 2.23 -63.97
C LEU A 272 5.05 2.18 -65.33
N PRO A 273 4.66 1.00 -65.84
CA PRO A 273 3.99 0.86 -67.14
C PRO A 273 2.67 1.64 -67.28
N ASP A 274 2.02 1.94 -66.14
CA ASP A 274 0.79 2.76 -66.03
C ASP A 274 1.07 4.27 -65.96
N GLY A 275 2.34 4.67 -66.00
CA GLY A 275 2.79 6.06 -65.89
C GLY A 275 2.97 6.57 -64.47
N ALA A 276 2.70 5.76 -63.43
CA ALA A 276 2.89 6.19 -62.05
C ALA A 276 4.39 6.24 -61.66
N PRO A 277 4.85 7.28 -60.94
CA PRO A 277 6.23 7.33 -60.47
C PRO A 277 6.44 6.34 -59.31
N SER A 278 7.55 5.61 -59.37
CA SER A 278 8.04 4.77 -58.28
C SER A 278 9.35 5.34 -57.75
N LEU A 279 9.49 5.35 -56.43
CA LEU A 279 10.71 5.74 -55.73
C LEU A 279 10.99 4.70 -54.66
N SER A 280 12.14 4.05 -54.74
CA SER A 280 12.61 3.17 -53.69
C SER A 280 13.93 3.65 -53.09
N LEU A 281 14.02 3.58 -51.77
CA LEU A 281 15.21 3.95 -50.99
C LEU A 281 15.71 2.72 -50.24
N SER A 282 17.02 2.47 -50.28
CA SER A 282 17.68 1.38 -49.53
C SER A 282 19.09 1.78 -49.10
N GLY A 283 19.70 1.03 -48.20
CA GLY A 283 21.08 1.24 -47.77
C GLY A 283 21.19 1.50 -46.27
N SER A 284 22.26 2.18 -45.86
CA SER A 284 22.56 2.42 -44.43
C SER A 284 22.71 3.90 -44.12
N ALA A 285 22.28 4.29 -42.92
CA ALA A 285 22.52 5.60 -42.34
C ALA A 285 22.97 5.42 -40.89
N GLN A 286 24.03 6.12 -40.52
CA GLN A 286 24.60 6.12 -39.18
C GLN A 286 24.70 7.55 -38.67
N LEU A 287 24.15 7.78 -37.49
CA LEU A 287 24.23 9.04 -36.76
C LEU A 287 25.06 8.82 -35.50
N GLN A 288 26.09 9.63 -35.27
CA GLN A 288 26.97 9.53 -34.10
C GLN A 288 26.99 10.84 -33.30
N GLY A 289 27.00 10.74 -31.97
CA GLY A 289 27.20 11.88 -31.06
C GLY A 289 26.13 12.97 -31.17
N LEU A 290 24.87 12.58 -31.39
CA LEU A 290 23.75 13.52 -31.46
C LEU A 290 23.49 14.11 -30.07
N ALA A 291 23.54 15.44 -29.97
CA ALA A 291 23.18 16.17 -28.77
C ALA A 291 22.21 17.31 -29.11
N LEU A 292 21.05 17.30 -28.46
CA LEU A 292 20.04 18.35 -28.55
C LEU A 292 19.90 19.06 -27.20
N THR A 293 19.78 20.38 -27.24
CA THR A 293 19.50 21.23 -26.08
C THR A 293 18.15 21.93 -26.23
N ASP A 294 17.56 22.38 -25.14
CA ASP A 294 16.44 23.31 -25.19
C ASP A 294 16.88 24.71 -25.67
N ALA A 295 15.92 25.61 -25.85
CA ALA A 295 16.17 27.00 -26.22
C ALA A 295 17.04 27.79 -25.21
N ALA A 296 17.12 27.33 -23.95
CA ALA A 296 17.98 27.89 -22.91
C ALA A 296 19.39 27.25 -22.88
N GLY A 297 19.69 26.34 -23.80
CA GLY A 297 20.98 25.65 -23.90
C GLY A 297 21.15 24.46 -22.95
N LYS A 298 20.10 24.02 -22.26
CA LYS A 298 20.16 22.87 -21.35
C LYS A 298 20.05 21.56 -22.13
N PRO A 299 20.83 20.51 -21.79
CA PRO A 299 20.71 19.21 -22.44
C PRO A 299 19.30 18.64 -22.36
N TRP A 300 18.77 18.18 -23.50
CA TRP A 300 17.45 17.56 -23.59
C TRP A 300 17.52 16.13 -24.13
N LEU A 301 18.32 15.90 -25.18
CA LEU A 301 18.58 14.57 -25.73
C LEU A 301 20.08 14.38 -25.98
N GLY A 302 20.61 13.25 -25.56
CA GLY A 302 21.93 12.76 -25.95
C GLY A 302 21.82 11.36 -26.51
N LEU A 303 22.52 11.08 -27.60
CA LEU A 303 22.53 9.79 -28.27
C LEU A 303 23.93 9.50 -28.81
N GLU A 304 24.51 8.37 -28.39
CA GLU A 304 25.88 8.00 -28.77
C GLU A 304 25.95 7.52 -30.22
N SER A 305 25.07 6.60 -30.60
CA SER A 305 24.90 6.20 -32.00
C SER A 305 23.47 5.74 -32.32
N LEU A 306 23.07 5.96 -33.57
CA LEU A 306 21.90 5.37 -34.20
C LEU A 306 22.29 4.84 -35.57
N ASP A 307 22.17 3.53 -35.73
CA ASP A 307 22.46 2.80 -36.96
C ASP A 307 21.14 2.31 -37.56
N VAL A 308 20.85 2.68 -38.80
CA VAL A 308 19.64 2.32 -39.53
C VAL A 308 20.04 1.62 -40.82
N HIS A 309 19.55 0.40 -41.02
CA HIS A 309 19.71 -0.35 -42.27
C HIS A 309 18.35 -0.51 -42.95
N LEU A 310 18.17 0.20 -44.04
CA LEU A 310 16.97 0.23 -44.87
C LEU A 310 17.05 -0.87 -45.93
N GLU A 311 16.05 -1.73 -45.95
CA GLU A 311 15.73 -2.51 -47.15
C GLU A 311 15.02 -1.62 -48.17
N LYS A 312 14.59 -2.20 -49.29
CA LYS A 312 13.93 -1.48 -50.38
C LYS A 312 12.58 -0.90 -49.93
N SER A 313 12.63 0.29 -49.36
CA SER A 313 11.49 1.06 -48.84
C SER A 313 10.87 1.90 -49.94
N SER A 314 9.57 2.20 -49.86
CA SER A 314 8.82 3.00 -50.83
C SER A 314 8.28 4.29 -50.19
N PRO A 315 9.09 5.36 -50.08
CA PRO A 315 8.69 6.59 -49.40
C PRO A 315 7.44 7.25 -49.96
N LEU A 316 7.21 7.17 -51.27
CA LEU A 316 5.99 7.70 -51.93
C LEU A 316 4.71 6.97 -51.50
N GLN A 317 4.83 5.71 -51.07
CA GLN A 317 3.73 4.92 -50.52
C GLN A 317 3.71 4.96 -48.99
N GLN A 318 4.58 5.77 -48.36
CA GLN A 318 4.78 5.84 -46.91
C GLN A 318 5.09 4.48 -46.25
N ARG A 319 5.75 3.59 -47.00
CA ARG A 319 6.15 2.25 -46.56
C ARG A 319 7.64 2.17 -46.33
N TRP A 320 8.02 1.84 -45.10
CA TRP A 320 9.40 1.74 -44.67
C TRP A 320 9.72 0.32 -44.23
N LEU A 321 10.79 -0.25 -44.78
CA LEU A 321 11.30 -1.58 -44.46
C LEU A 321 12.72 -1.41 -43.92
N LEU A 322 12.91 -1.68 -42.64
CA LEU A 322 14.21 -1.60 -41.97
C LEU A 322 14.64 -3.02 -41.59
N ALA A 323 15.76 -3.48 -42.14
CA ALA A 323 16.37 -4.73 -41.73
C ALA A 323 16.80 -4.68 -40.26
N GLN A 324 17.35 -3.53 -39.85
CA GLN A 324 17.92 -3.33 -38.53
C GLN A 324 17.86 -1.85 -38.13
N LEU A 325 17.55 -1.61 -36.85
CA LEU A 325 17.66 -0.32 -36.19
C LEU A 325 18.36 -0.53 -34.85
N ASP A 326 19.56 0.01 -34.69
CA ASP A 326 20.31 -0.06 -33.43
C ASP A 326 20.51 1.34 -32.86
N LEU A 327 20.15 1.50 -31.59
CA LEU A 327 20.26 2.73 -30.83
C LEU A 327 21.15 2.46 -29.61
N ARG A 328 22.13 3.34 -29.38
CA ARG A 328 23.07 3.24 -28.25
C ARG A 328 23.17 4.53 -27.47
N GLY A 329 23.18 4.40 -26.15
CA GLY A 329 23.46 5.50 -25.22
C GLY A 329 22.44 6.65 -25.27
N LEU A 330 21.15 6.35 -25.48
CA LEU A 330 20.10 7.37 -25.44
C LEU A 330 19.91 7.88 -24.00
N ARG A 331 19.83 9.20 -23.86
CA ARG A 331 19.58 9.91 -22.61
C ARG A 331 18.59 11.03 -22.89
N LEU A 332 17.51 11.09 -22.12
CA LEU A 332 16.53 12.18 -22.18
C LEU A 332 16.55 12.95 -20.85
N GLY A 333 16.61 14.28 -20.91
CA GLY A 333 16.56 15.20 -19.76
C GLY A 333 17.92 15.71 -19.25
N GLN A 334 17.88 16.53 -18.19
CA GLN A 334 19.04 17.23 -17.62
C GLN A 334 19.83 16.33 -16.64
N GLU A 335 21.14 16.57 -16.58
CA GLU A 335 22.18 15.88 -15.79
C GLU A 335 22.42 14.39 -16.11
N ALA A 336 23.67 14.03 -16.39
CA ALA A 336 24.05 12.68 -16.83
C ALA A 336 23.83 11.58 -15.77
N ALA A 337 23.74 11.93 -14.49
CA ALA A 337 23.47 10.98 -13.41
C ALA A 337 21.96 10.71 -13.24
N ASP A 338 21.12 11.73 -13.36
CA ASP A 338 19.71 11.74 -12.95
C ASP A 338 18.70 11.81 -14.12
N ALA A 339 19.16 11.61 -15.35
CA ALA A 339 18.32 11.66 -16.55
C ALA A 339 17.06 10.76 -16.40
N PRO A 340 15.84 11.31 -16.63
CA PRO A 340 14.57 10.59 -16.45
C PRO A 340 14.43 9.32 -17.29
N LEU A 341 15.09 9.26 -18.45
CA LEU A 341 15.21 8.03 -19.25
C LEU A 341 16.64 7.86 -19.76
N ARG A 342 17.18 6.66 -19.55
CA ARG A 342 18.45 6.21 -20.12
C ARG A 342 18.26 4.85 -20.76
N VAL A 343 18.83 4.65 -21.94
CA VAL A 343 18.83 3.37 -22.65
C VAL A 343 20.25 3.10 -23.12
N GLN A 344 20.85 2.01 -22.65
CA GLN A 344 22.21 1.64 -23.05
C GLN A 344 22.22 1.11 -24.48
N THR A 345 21.35 0.14 -24.78
CA THR A 345 21.15 -0.40 -26.13
C THR A 345 19.68 -0.69 -26.39
N LEU A 346 19.25 -0.46 -27.63
CA LEU A 346 17.96 -0.89 -28.15
C LEU A 346 18.16 -1.30 -29.61
N SER A 347 17.74 -2.50 -29.98
CA SER A 347 17.89 -3.07 -31.32
C SER A 347 16.55 -3.62 -31.79
N ALA A 348 16.10 -3.21 -32.97
CA ALA A 348 14.93 -3.74 -33.63
C ALA A 348 15.34 -4.38 -34.97
N ARG A 349 14.72 -5.52 -35.31
CA ARG A 349 14.99 -6.24 -36.57
C ARG A 349 13.73 -6.42 -37.40
N GLN A 350 13.89 -6.34 -38.71
CA GLN A 350 12.83 -6.55 -39.71
C GLN A 350 11.58 -5.71 -39.39
N VAL A 351 11.79 -4.40 -39.22
CA VAL A 351 10.71 -3.45 -38.91
C VAL A 351 10.03 -3.04 -40.21
N GLN A 352 8.71 -3.17 -40.25
CA GLN A 352 7.87 -2.74 -41.36
C GLN A 352 6.89 -1.70 -40.85
N ALA A 353 7.01 -0.47 -41.33
CA ALA A 353 6.11 0.62 -40.98
C ALA A 353 5.32 1.07 -42.22
N ASP A 354 4.01 0.86 -42.20
CA ASP A 354 3.06 1.40 -43.16
C ASP A 354 2.33 2.57 -42.49
N LEU A 355 2.81 3.79 -42.74
CA LEU A 355 2.27 4.98 -42.08
C LEU A 355 0.87 5.33 -42.58
N GLN A 356 0.51 4.91 -43.80
CA GLN A 356 -0.81 5.12 -44.37
C GLN A 356 -1.85 4.18 -43.73
N ALA A 357 -1.46 2.93 -43.47
CA ALA A 357 -2.27 1.95 -42.77
C ALA A 357 -2.20 2.06 -41.23
N HIS A 358 -1.38 2.97 -40.69
CA HIS A 358 -1.06 3.06 -39.26
C HIS A 358 -0.62 1.72 -38.66
N ARG A 359 0.22 0.98 -39.38
CA ARG A 359 0.66 -0.36 -38.98
C ARG A 359 2.17 -0.44 -38.82
N ILE A 360 2.64 -1.03 -37.72
CA ILE A 360 4.06 -1.27 -37.46
C ILE A 360 4.28 -2.72 -37.00
N ASP A 361 4.96 -3.50 -37.82
CA ASP A 361 5.37 -4.86 -37.49
C ASP A 361 6.88 -4.94 -37.25
N ALA A 362 7.34 -5.87 -36.40
CA ALA A 362 8.75 -6.13 -36.17
C ALA A 362 8.99 -7.61 -35.81
N GLU A 363 10.08 -8.21 -36.28
CA GLU A 363 10.44 -9.58 -35.91
C GLU A 363 10.89 -9.65 -34.45
N SER A 364 11.76 -8.72 -34.03
CA SER A 364 12.24 -8.66 -32.66
C SER A 364 12.63 -7.25 -32.22
N LEU A 365 12.45 -7.00 -30.93
CA LEU A 365 12.91 -5.82 -30.22
C LEU A 365 13.68 -6.28 -28.98
N GLN A 366 14.95 -5.89 -28.91
CA GLN A 366 15.87 -6.26 -27.85
C GLN A 366 16.44 -4.99 -27.21
N GLY A 367 16.43 -4.88 -25.89
CA GLY A 367 16.94 -3.71 -25.19
C GLY A 367 17.67 -4.09 -23.91
N SER A 368 18.68 -3.31 -23.54
CA SER A 368 19.40 -3.51 -22.29
C SER A 368 19.74 -2.19 -21.60
N GLY A 369 19.80 -2.22 -20.27
CA GLY A 369 20.20 -1.08 -19.45
C GLY A 369 19.22 0.09 -19.53
N ILE A 370 17.92 -0.21 -19.59
CA ILE A 370 16.85 0.80 -19.64
C ILE A 370 16.56 1.26 -18.21
N LYS A 371 16.88 2.51 -17.88
CA LYS A 371 16.59 3.11 -16.57
C LYS A 371 15.62 4.26 -16.72
N ALA A 372 14.51 4.19 -16.00
CA ALA A 372 13.47 5.22 -16.00
C ALA A 372 13.20 5.74 -14.58
N ARG A 373 12.95 7.04 -14.46
CA ARG A 373 12.50 7.69 -13.22
C ARG A 373 11.14 8.33 -13.45
N MET A 374 10.19 7.99 -12.59
CA MET A 374 8.85 8.54 -12.60
C MET A 374 8.57 9.21 -11.25
N VAL A 375 8.16 10.48 -11.28
CA VAL A 375 7.86 11.23 -10.07
C VAL A 375 6.41 11.69 -10.13
N ARG A 376 5.62 11.29 -9.14
CA ARG A 376 4.32 11.88 -8.87
C ARG A 376 4.52 13.06 -7.93
N SER A 377 4.36 14.27 -8.45
CA SER A 377 4.52 15.52 -7.73
C SER A 377 3.42 15.70 -6.66
N ALA A 378 3.62 16.64 -5.75
CA ALA A 378 2.66 16.90 -4.65
C ALA A 378 1.27 17.37 -5.14
N ASP A 379 1.17 17.91 -6.35
CA ASP A 379 -0.08 18.28 -7.02
C ASP A 379 -0.78 17.08 -7.71
N GLY A 380 -0.19 15.89 -7.62
CA GLY A 380 -0.70 14.66 -8.23
C GLY A 380 -0.29 14.45 -9.69
N THR A 381 0.43 15.40 -10.30
CA THR A 381 0.93 15.28 -11.68
C THR A 381 2.06 14.25 -11.77
N VAL A 382 2.09 13.44 -12.84
CA VAL A 382 3.11 12.42 -13.06
C VAL A 382 4.08 12.88 -14.13
N ALA A 383 5.31 13.20 -13.72
CA ALA A 383 6.41 13.52 -14.62
C ALA A 383 7.24 12.26 -14.91
N TRP A 384 7.26 11.81 -16.17
CA TRP A 384 8.02 10.64 -16.63
C TRP A 384 8.93 10.95 -17.83
N LEU A 385 8.70 12.06 -18.53
CA LEU A 385 9.57 12.61 -19.58
C LEU A 385 9.76 14.11 -19.38
N PRO A 386 10.91 14.68 -19.81
CA PRO A 386 11.13 16.12 -19.80
C PRO A 386 10.18 16.79 -20.78
N VAL A 387 9.30 17.65 -20.26
CA VAL A 387 8.35 18.40 -21.08
C VAL A 387 9.11 19.38 -21.97
N LEU A 388 8.98 19.23 -23.29
CA LEU A 388 9.47 20.19 -24.27
C LEU A 388 8.57 21.41 -24.25
N GLY A 389 8.93 22.43 -23.47
CA GLY A 389 8.29 23.74 -23.47
C GLY A 389 6.77 23.68 -23.25
N SER A 390 6.32 24.01 -22.05
CA SER A 390 4.96 24.50 -21.86
C SER A 390 4.81 25.83 -22.62
N SER A 391 4.54 25.75 -23.92
CA SER A 391 3.79 26.83 -24.56
C SER A 391 2.43 26.83 -23.89
N SER A 392 2.31 27.67 -22.86
CA SER A 392 1.07 28.39 -22.60
C SER A 392 0.76 29.19 -23.87
N SER A 393 0.29 28.50 -24.90
CA SER A 393 -0.34 29.09 -26.06
C SER A 393 -1.80 29.27 -25.68
N ALA A 394 -2.09 30.49 -25.23
CA ALA A 394 -3.32 31.22 -25.46
C ALA A 394 -4.64 30.43 -25.37
N ALA A 395 -5.43 30.79 -24.36
CA ALA A 395 -6.88 30.78 -24.46
C ALA A 395 -7.31 31.33 -25.83
N GLY A 396 -8.03 30.52 -26.62
CA GLY A 396 -8.61 30.93 -27.90
C GLY A 396 -8.23 30.07 -29.11
N ALA A 397 -8.24 28.75 -29.00
CA ALA A 397 -8.38 27.88 -30.18
C ALA A 397 -9.76 27.22 -30.14
N ALA A 398 -10.56 27.46 -31.19
CA ALA A 398 -11.87 26.85 -31.41
C ALA A 398 -11.79 25.32 -31.31
N PRO A 399 -12.90 24.63 -30.95
CA PRO A 399 -12.89 23.19 -30.79
C PRO A 399 -12.60 22.53 -32.14
N ALA A 400 -11.39 22.02 -32.30
CA ALA A 400 -11.08 21.11 -33.39
C ALA A 400 -11.99 19.88 -33.23
N ASP A 401 -12.65 19.49 -34.31
CA ASP A 401 -13.45 18.28 -34.40
C ASP A 401 -12.71 17.12 -33.73
N LYS A 402 -13.39 16.44 -32.80
CA LYS A 402 -12.90 15.22 -32.14
C LYS A 402 -12.88 14.07 -33.15
N SER A 403 -12.02 14.13 -34.17
CA SER A 403 -11.59 12.92 -34.86
C SER A 403 -10.71 12.15 -33.88
N SER A 404 -11.16 10.97 -33.47
CA SER A 404 -10.36 10.09 -32.63
C SER A 404 -9.00 9.89 -33.30
N PRO A 405 -7.89 10.02 -32.56
CA PRO A 405 -6.56 9.82 -33.13
C PRO A 405 -6.47 8.42 -33.77
N PRO A 406 -5.73 8.27 -34.87
CA PRO A 406 -5.59 6.98 -35.53
C PRO A 406 -5.02 5.94 -34.56
N ILE A 407 -5.67 4.78 -34.49
CA ILE A 407 -5.24 3.65 -33.66
C ILE A 407 -4.19 2.88 -34.45
N TRP A 408 -2.98 2.78 -33.91
CA TRP A 408 -1.91 1.99 -34.52
C TRP A 408 -2.11 0.50 -34.26
N SER A 409 -1.85 -0.35 -35.26
CA SER A 409 -1.84 -1.81 -35.14
C SER A 409 -0.49 -2.41 -35.49
N GLY A 410 -0.23 -3.67 -35.12
CA GLY A 410 1.09 -4.25 -35.31
C GLY A 410 1.34 -5.56 -34.57
N VAL A 411 2.34 -6.30 -35.04
CA VAL A 411 2.82 -7.54 -34.42
C VAL A 411 4.32 -7.46 -34.19
N LEU A 412 4.73 -7.76 -32.95
CA LEU A 412 6.12 -7.90 -32.53
C LEU A 412 6.42 -9.38 -32.23
N GLY A 413 7.24 -10.03 -33.06
CA GLY A 413 7.53 -11.47 -32.92
C GLY A 413 8.18 -11.83 -31.57
N ARG A 414 9.13 -11.03 -31.09
CA ARG A 414 9.82 -11.22 -29.80
C ARG A 414 10.19 -9.89 -29.15
N LEU A 415 9.86 -9.74 -27.87
CA LEU A 415 10.34 -8.68 -26.99
C LEU A 415 11.33 -9.28 -25.98
N SER A 416 12.51 -8.69 -25.82
CA SER A 416 13.46 -9.02 -24.75
C SER A 416 14.08 -7.74 -24.20
N LEU A 417 13.73 -7.37 -22.98
CA LEU A 417 14.29 -6.21 -22.30
C LEU A 417 15.00 -6.70 -21.04
N ASP A 418 16.30 -6.48 -20.96
CA ASP A 418 17.16 -6.93 -19.86
C ASP A 418 17.73 -5.74 -19.08
N GLU A 419 18.06 -5.93 -17.81
CA GLU A 419 18.58 -4.86 -16.94
C GLU A 419 17.70 -3.61 -16.93
N VAL A 420 16.38 -3.80 -16.90
CA VAL A 420 15.41 -2.71 -16.76
C VAL A 420 15.38 -2.24 -15.30
N GLY A 421 15.44 -0.92 -15.11
CA GLY A 421 15.33 -0.26 -13.82
C GLY A 421 14.23 0.81 -13.84
N LEU A 422 13.37 0.81 -12.84
CA LEU A 422 12.31 1.82 -12.67
C LEU A 422 12.33 2.35 -11.24
N ARG A 423 12.50 3.66 -11.10
CA ARG A 423 12.37 4.36 -9.82
C ARG A 423 11.11 5.19 -9.83
N PHE A 424 10.15 4.84 -8.99
CA PHE A 424 8.90 5.57 -8.81
C PHE A 424 8.90 6.30 -7.45
N GLU A 425 8.69 7.61 -7.48
CA GLU A 425 8.61 8.47 -6.28
C GLU A 425 7.23 9.09 -6.18
N ASP A 426 6.46 8.74 -5.15
CA ASP A 426 5.17 9.37 -4.85
C ASP A 426 5.32 10.43 -3.76
N ARG A 427 5.38 11.69 -4.19
CA ARG A 427 5.52 12.88 -3.32
C ARG A 427 4.17 13.45 -2.88
N THR A 428 3.06 12.79 -3.21
CA THR A 428 1.74 13.14 -2.63
C THR A 428 1.60 12.64 -1.19
N LEU A 429 2.51 11.76 -0.75
CA LEU A 429 2.49 11.10 0.54
C LEU A 429 3.56 11.66 1.48
N SER A 430 3.30 11.58 2.78
CA SER A 430 4.26 11.91 3.84
C SER A 430 4.35 10.76 4.84
N PRO A 431 5.48 10.03 4.91
CA PRO A 431 6.72 10.21 4.14
C PRO A 431 6.54 9.85 2.65
N VAL A 432 7.42 10.38 1.80
CA VAL A 432 7.46 10.08 0.36
C VAL A 432 7.64 8.58 0.16
N ALA A 433 6.79 7.96 -0.65
CA ALA A 433 6.93 6.54 -0.98
C ALA A 433 7.84 6.39 -2.21
N VAL A 434 8.96 5.68 -2.06
CA VAL A 434 9.91 5.43 -3.15
C VAL A 434 9.95 3.93 -3.43
N GLN A 435 9.63 3.54 -4.66
CA GLN A 435 9.71 2.16 -5.14
C GLN A 435 10.82 2.06 -6.19
N GLU A 436 11.70 1.08 -6.04
CA GLU A 436 12.83 0.90 -6.96
C GLU A 436 12.86 -0.53 -7.48
N LEU A 437 12.50 -0.69 -8.76
CA LEU A 437 12.62 -1.93 -9.52
C LEU A 437 14.00 -1.95 -10.18
N THR A 438 14.74 -3.05 -10.01
CA THR A 438 16.09 -3.27 -10.56
C THR A 438 16.22 -4.68 -11.12
N HIS A 439 17.22 -4.90 -11.97
CA HIS A 439 17.49 -6.18 -12.63
C HIS A 439 16.24 -6.80 -13.25
N ALA A 440 15.35 -5.96 -13.80
CA ALA A 440 14.12 -6.44 -14.38
C ALA A 440 14.39 -6.99 -15.79
N SER A 441 13.97 -8.25 -16.02
CA SER A 441 13.95 -8.91 -17.32
C SER A 441 12.49 -9.04 -17.77
N LEU A 442 12.14 -8.44 -18.89
CA LEU A 442 10.81 -8.52 -19.49
C LEU A 442 10.91 -9.23 -20.84
N SER A 443 10.15 -10.30 -21.02
CA SER A 443 10.06 -11.01 -22.29
C SER A 443 8.61 -11.23 -22.72
N ALA A 444 8.36 -11.12 -24.03
CA ALA A 444 7.08 -11.45 -24.64
C ALA A 444 7.30 -12.12 -26.00
N LYS A 445 6.38 -13.00 -26.39
CA LYS A 445 6.36 -13.66 -27.70
C LYS A 445 5.09 -13.31 -28.43
N GLN A 446 5.21 -12.97 -29.71
CA GLN A 446 4.08 -12.61 -30.60
C GLN A 446 3.19 -11.55 -29.96
N LEU A 447 3.78 -10.42 -29.58
CA LEU A 447 3.04 -9.30 -29.03
C LEU A 447 2.25 -8.62 -30.15
N ASP A 448 0.97 -8.91 -30.18
CA ASP A 448 -0.02 -8.38 -31.09
C ASP A 448 -0.83 -7.28 -30.39
N ILE A 449 -0.77 -6.07 -30.94
CA ILE A 449 -1.50 -4.91 -30.42
C ILE A 449 -2.89 -4.74 -31.06
N HIS A 450 -3.33 -5.67 -31.92
CA HIS A 450 -4.70 -5.70 -32.44
C HIS A 450 -5.70 -5.97 -31.30
N PRO A 451 -6.94 -5.46 -31.42
CA PRO A 451 -8.01 -5.79 -30.49
C PRO A 451 -8.20 -7.30 -30.35
N GLU A 452 -8.57 -7.74 -29.15
CA GLU A 452 -8.94 -9.13 -28.84
C GLU A 452 -7.81 -10.17 -28.93
N HIS A 453 -6.55 -9.75 -29.06
CA HIS A 453 -5.40 -10.65 -29.05
C HIS A 453 -4.76 -10.76 -27.66
N GLU A 454 -4.57 -11.99 -27.18
CA GLU A 454 -3.88 -12.30 -25.93
C GLU A 454 -2.37 -12.47 -26.15
N ASN A 455 -1.58 -11.73 -25.39
CA ASN A 455 -0.11 -11.74 -25.47
C ASN A 455 0.51 -12.44 -24.27
N THR A 456 1.48 -13.31 -24.49
CA THR A 456 2.21 -13.95 -23.38
C THR A 456 3.37 -13.09 -22.91
N LEU A 457 3.45 -12.86 -21.60
CA LEU A 457 4.45 -11.98 -20.98
C LEU A 457 5.05 -12.67 -19.75
N ALA A 458 6.36 -12.50 -19.58
CA ALA A 458 7.09 -12.92 -18.39
C ALA A 458 8.00 -11.80 -17.89
N LEU A 459 7.91 -11.49 -16.60
CA LEU A 459 8.67 -10.48 -15.88
C LEU A 459 9.36 -11.14 -14.69
N ASN A 460 10.67 -10.95 -14.57
CA ASN A 460 11.41 -11.18 -13.33
C ASN A 460 12.05 -9.87 -12.91
N ALA A 461 12.04 -9.51 -11.63
CA ALA A 461 12.62 -8.26 -11.16
C ALA A 461 12.95 -8.30 -9.67
N THR A 462 13.88 -7.43 -9.25
CA THR A 462 14.16 -7.14 -7.84
C THR A 462 13.56 -5.79 -7.44
N LEU A 463 12.59 -5.78 -6.53
CA LEU A 463 11.94 -4.59 -5.99
C LEU A 463 12.52 -4.23 -4.61
N ASN A 464 12.92 -2.96 -4.45
CA ASN A 464 13.47 -2.39 -3.23
C ASN A 464 14.68 -3.18 -2.69
N GLN A 465 15.62 -3.50 -3.58
CA GLN A 465 16.91 -4.18 -3.34
C GLN A 465 16.82 -5.68 -2.96
N THR A 466 15.84 -6.10 -2.17
CA THR A 466 15.77 -7.49 -1.67
C THR A 466 14.57 -8.29 -2.17
N GLY A 467 13.47 -7.64 -2.51
CA GLY A 467 12.22 -8.32 -2.87
C GLY A 467 12.28 -8.91 -4.28
N GLN A 468 12.02 -10.21 -4.44
CA GLN A 468 11.95 -10.82 -5.76
C GLN A 468 10.52 -10.82 -6.27
N ILE A 469 10.32 -10.47 -7.54
CA ILE A 469 9.03 -10.50 -8.23
C ILE A 469 9.18 -11.37 -9.47
N LYS A 470 8.29 -12.34 -9.62
CA LYS A 470 8.10 -13.11 -10.85
C LYS A 470 6.63 -13.00 -11.24
N ALA A 471 6.37 -12.57 -12.47
CA ALA A 471 5.03 -12.51 -13.02
C ALA A 471 5.03 -13.15 -14.41
N SER A 472 4.09 -14.05 -14.69
CA SER A 472 3.94 -14.67 -16.00
C SER A 472 2.47 -14.89 -16.33
N GLY A 473 2.06 -14.63 -17.56
CA GLY A 473 0.68 -14.89 -17.98
C GLY A 473 0.29 -14.21 -19.29
N SER A 474 -1.01 -13.97 -19.47
CA SER A 474 -1.55 -13.34 -20.68
C SER A 474 -2.00 -11.89 -20.45
N VAL A 475 -1.77 -11.05 -21.46
CA VAL A 475 -2.13 -9.63 -21.50
C VAL A 475 -2.78 -9.32 -22.84
N GLN A 476 -4.03 -8.89 -22.81
CA GLN A 476 -4.74 -8.29 -23.92
C GLN A 476 -4.81 -6.78 -23.68
N LEU A 477 -4.42 -5.99 -24.68
CA LEU A 477 -4.34 -4.53 -24.55
C LEU A 477 -5.69 -3.85 -24.80
N GLN A 478 -6.56 -4.42 -25.64
CA GLN A 478 -7.83 -3.83 -26.05
C GLN A 478 -8.97 -4.87 -26.17
N PRO A 479 -10.05 -4.76 -25.35
CA PRO A 479 -10.05 -4.08 -24.04
C PRO A 479 -8.97 -4.66 -23.12
N LEU A 480 -8.55 -3.91 -22.10
CA LEU A 480 -7.51 -4.36 -21.17
C LEU A 480 -7.99 -5.60 -20.40
N ALA A 481 -7.31 -6.73 -20.61
CA ALA A 481 -7.48 -7.94 -19.83
C ALA A 481 -6.12 -8.55 -19.50
N VAL A 482 -5.88 -8.80 -18.23
CA VAL A 482 -4.58 -9.24 -17.70
C VAL A 482 -4.82 -10.43 -16.79
N ARG A 483 -4.17 -11.56 -17.07
CA ARG A 483 -4.17 -12.74 -16.20
C ARG A 483 -2.72 -13.11 -15.91
N LEU A 484 -2.28 -12.88 -14.67
CA LEU A 484 -0.89 -13.08 -14.26
C LEU A 484 -0.82 -14.09 -13.11
N ALA A 485 0.02 -15.11 -13.26
CA ALA A 485 0.58 -15.83 -12.12
C ALA A 485 1.67 -14.95 -11.51
N LEU A 486 1.44 -14.50 -10.27
CA LEU A 486 2.30 -13.59 -9.52
C LEU A 486 2.94 -14.34 -8.35
N GLU A 487 4.25 -14.31 -8.28
CA GLU A 487 5.04 -14.79 -7.15
C GLU A 487 5.93 -13.67 -6.64
N THR A 488 5.80 -13.33 -5.36
CA THR A 488 6.70 -12.38 -4.70
C THR A 488 7.35 -13.06 -3.51
N GLN A 489 8.64 -12.77 -3.31
CA GLN A 489 9.41 -13.33 -2.20
C GLN A 489 10.11 -12.20 -1.44
N ALA A 490 9.86 -12.13 -0.14
CA ALA A 490 10.52 -11.20 0.78
C ALA A 490 10.46 -9.71 0.35
N LEU A 491 9.32 -9.26 -0.18
CA LEU A 491 9.11 -7.87 -0.58
C LEU A 491 9.07 -6.95 0.67
N PRO A 492 10.00 -6.00 0.83
CA PRO A 492 10.01 -5.14 2.01
C PRO A 492 8.85 -4.14 1.98
N LEU A 493 8.12 -4.03 3.10
CA LEU A 493 6.96 -3.13 3.24
C LEU A 493 7.29 -1.75 3.79
N VAL A 494 8.50 -1.51 4.30
CA VAL A 494 8.90 -0.19 4.82
C VAL A 494 8.71 0.93 3.77
N PRO A 495 9.06 0.74 2.48
CA PRO A 495 8.80 1.75 1.45
C PRO A 495 7.31 2.04 1.18
N MET A 496 6.39 1.22 1.70
CA MET A 496 4.93 1.43 1.62
C MET A 496 4.38 2.26 2.79
N GLN A 497 5.21 2.70 3.74
CA GLN A 497 4.76 3.47 4.93
C GLN A 497 3.91 4.68 4.56
N GLY A 498 4.27 5.41 3.49
CA GLY A 498 3.52 6.60 3.04
C GLY A 498 2.06 6.31 2.69
N TYR A 499 1.73 5.11 2.23
CA TYR A 499 0.36 4.73 1.86
C TYR A 499 -0.52 4.38 3.06
N VAL A 500 0.08 3.95 4.18
CA VAL A 500 -0.65 3.52 5.38
C VAL A 500 -0.63 4.55 6.51
N ALA A 501 0.32 5.48 6.50
CA ALA A 501 0.48 6.53 7.52
C ALA A 501 -0.79 7.38 7.78
N PRO A 502 -1.64 7.71 6.78
CA PRO A 502 -2.87 8.45 7.03
C PRO A 502 -3.91 7.68 7.84
N TYR A 503 -3.85 6.35 7.83
CA TYR A 503 -4.87 5.46 8.40
C TYR A 503 -4.43 4.81 9.72
N LEU A 504 -3.13 4.80 10.01
CA LEU A 504 -2.55 4.12 11.17
C LEU A 504 -1.68 5.09 12.01
N ASN A 505 -1.88 5.10 13.32
CA ASN A 505 -1.02 5.82 14.29
C ASN A 505 0.30 5.06 14.61
N THR A 506 0.66 4.06 13.82
CA THR A 506 1.87 3.23 14.01
C THR A 506 2.77 3.32 12.79
N SER A 507 4.07 3.10 12.98
CA SER A 507 5.04 3.05 11.88
C SER A 507 5.58 1.64 11.68
N ILE A 508 5.69 1.22 10.42
CA ILE A 508 6.24 -0.06 10.01
C ILE A 508 7.77 0.04 10.07
N ALA A 509 8.36 -0.62 11.05
CA ALA A 509 9.82 -0.70 11.20
C ALA A 509 10.41 -1.86 10.38
N GLN A 510 9.65 -2.95 10.22
CA GLN A 510 10.05 -4.12 9.45
C GLN A 510 8.81 -4.86 8.92
N GLY A 511 8.93 -5.52 7.77
CA GLY A 511 7.91 -6.41 7.23
C GLY A 511 8.29 -6.92 5.85
N LEU A 512 8.12 -8.23 5.63
CA LEU A 512 8.42 -8.92 4.39
C LEU A 512 7.15 -9.59 3.86
N LEU A 513 6.66 -9.13 2.72
CA LEU A 513 5.51 -9.71 2.04
C LEU A 513 5.99 -10.77 1.03
N SER A 514 5.43 -11.96 1.11
CA SER A 514 5.56 -12.99 0.07
C SER A 514 4.18 -13.40 -0.42
N ASN A 515 4.03 -13.65 -1.70
CA ASN A 515 2.77 -13.95 -2.36
C ASN A 515 2.98 -15.07 -3.38
N LYS A 516 2.01 -15.96 -3.50
CA LYS A 516 1.88 -16.84 -4.66
C LYS A 516 0.41 -16.95 -5.03
N GLY A 517 0.04 -16.41 -6.20
CA GLY A 517 -1.35 -16.38 -6.64
C GLY A 517 -1.54 -16.00 -8.10
N THR A 518 -2.80 -15.94 -8.52
CA THR A 518 -3.23 -15.47 -9.83
C THR A 518 -4.01 -14.18 -9.68
N LEU A 519 -3.59 -13.13 -10.39
CA LEU A 519 -4.26 -11.85 -10.49
C LEU A 519 -4.95 -11.77 -11.85
N GLU A 520 -6.26 -11.53 -11.86
CA GLU A 520 -7.03 -11.21 -13.06
C GLU A 520 -7.54 -9.78 -12.99
N ILE A 521 -7.24 -8.97 -14.00
CA ILE A 521 -7.78 -7.62 -14.17
C ILE A 521 -8.47 -7.56 -15.52
N ARG A 522 -9.69 -7.03 -15.58
CA ARG A 522 -10.41 -6.77 -16.83
C ARG A 522 -11.04 -5.40 -16.76
N GLN A 523 -10.91 -4.62 -17.82
CA GLN A 523 -11.48 -3.28 -17.90
C GLN A 523 -12.40 -3.15 -19.13
N PRO A 524 -13.62 -3.72 -19.10
CA PRO A 524 -14.62 -3.45 -20.12
C PRO A 524 -15.17 -2.02 -19.95
N ALA A 525 -14.88 -1.15 -20.92
CA ALA A 525 -15.21 0.28 -20.87
C ALA A 525 -14.64 0.95 -19.60
N ASP A 526 -15.45 1.70 -18.83
CA ASP A 526 -15.00 2.43 -17.64
C ASP A 526 -15.12 1.63 -16.32
N ARG A 527 -15.35 0.31 -16.39
CA ARG A 527 -15.47 -0.54 -15.18
C ARG A 527 -14.21 -1.38 -15.00
N LEU A 528 -13.58 -1.28 -13.82
CA LEU A 528 -12.44 -2.11 -13.44
C LEU A 528 -12.91 -3.33 -12.67
N LEU A 529 -12.73 -4.52 -13.24
CA LEU A 529 -12.95 -5.80 -12.57
C LEU A 529 -11.59 -6.36 -12.16
N ALA A 530 -11.41 -6.69 -10.89
CA ALA A 530 -10.17 -7.28 -10.39
C ALA A 530 -10.48 -8.46 -9.48
N ASN A 531 -9.82 -9.60 -9.74
CA ASN A 531 -9.90 -10.81 -8.95
C ASN A 531 -8.49 -11.25 -8.55
N TYR A 532 -8.34 -11.73 -7.34
CA TYR A 532 -7.09 -12.32 -6.86
C TYR A 532 -7.38 -13.65 -6.17
N LYS A 533 -6.64 -14.70 -6.55
CA LYS A 533 -6.69 -16.00 -5.90
C LYS A 533 -5.30 -16.48 -5.53
N GLY A 534 -5.04 -16.84 -4.28
CA GLY A 534 -3.73 -17.35 -3.88
C GLY A 534 -3.43 -17.29 -2.39
N GLY A 535 -2.16 -17.36 -2.04
CA GLY A 535 -1.67 -17.24 -0.67
C GLY A 535 -0.77 -16.01 -0.48
N LEU A 536 -0.85 -15.39 0.70
CA LEU A 536 0.04 -14.31 1.11
C LEU A 536 0.65 -14.60 2.48
N THR A 537 1.90 -14.22 2.69
CA THR A 537 2.56 -14.27 3.99
C THR A 537 3.19 -12.93 4.29
N LEU A 538 2.82 -12.35 5.42
CA LEU A 538 3.51 -11.20 6.00
C LEU A 538 4.44 -11.68 7.11
N GLY A 539 5.72 -11.82 6.79
CA GLY A 539 6.76 -12.31 7.69
C GLY A 539 7.59 -11.19 8.31
N GLN A 540 8.22 -11.51 9.45
CA GLN A 540 9.15 -10.63 10.19
C GLN A 540 8.61 -9.21 10.36
N PHE A 541 7.33 -9.10 10.72
CA PHE A 541 6.69 -7.80 10.83
C PHE A 541 6.96 -7.18 12.19
N ARG A 542 7.18 -5.87 12.21
CA ARG A 542 7.35 -5.07 13.41
C ARG A 542 6.80 -3.67 13.16
N ALA A 543 5.79 -3.31 13.94
CA ALA A 543 5.26 -1.96 14.03
C ALA A 543 5.58 -1.37 15.40
N VAL A 544 5.95 -0.10 15.40
CA VAL A 544 6.29 0.67 16.61
C VAL A 544 5.35 1.85 16.77
N ASP A 545 5.12 2.23 18.02
CA ASP A 545 4.40 3.44 18.38
C ASP A 545 5.23 4.67 18.01
N GLN A 546 4.63 5.62 17.28
CA GLN A 546 5.31 6.84 16.85
C GLN A 546 5.71 7.75 18.03
N ALA A 547 4.99 7.71 19.15
CA ALA A 547 5.20 8.63 20.27
C ALA A 547 6.45 8.27 21.11
N ASN A 548 6.81 6.99 21.19
CA ASN A 548 7.87 6.51 22.09
C ASN A 548 8.80 5.46 21.46
N SER A 549 8.61 5.12 20.17
CA SER A 549 9.39 4.12 19.42
C SER A 549 9.38 2.72 20.05
N ALA A 550 8.44 2.43 20.95
CA ALA A 550 8.35 1.12 21.58
C ALA A 550 7.64 0.11 20.68
N ASP A 551 8.02 -1.16 20.82
CA ASP A 551 7.37 -2.26 20.11
C ASP A 551 5.89 -2.32 20.49
N PHE A 552 5.04 -2.13 19.47
CA PHE A 552 3.60 -2.18 19.61
C PHE A 552 3.08 -3.55 19.18
N LEU A 553 3.50 -4.00 18.00
CA LEU A 553 3.02 -5.20 17.36
C LEU A 553 4.15 -5.85 16.56
N ARG A 554 4.44 -7.13 16.81
CA ARG A 554 5.41 -7.88 16.00
C ARG A 554 4.98 -9.33 15.83
N TRP A 555 5.36 -9.96 14.74
CA TRP A 555 5.17 -11.39 14.54
C TRP A 555 6.19 -11.96 13.56
N LYS A 556 6.44 -13.26 13.66
CA LYS A 556 7.33 -13.96 12.73
C LYS A 556 6.63 -14.24 11.40
N SER A 557 5.38 -14.70 11.42
CA SER A 557 4.60 -14.99 10.22
C SER A 557 3.11 -14.81 10.46
N LEU A 558 2.47 -14.05 9.57
CA LEU A 558 1.03 -13.97 9.38
C LEU A 558 0.72 -14.47 7.96
N TYR A 559 0.22 -15.70 7.88
CA TYR A 559 -0.12 -16.38 6.64
C TYR A 559 -1.62 -16.26 6.35
N PHE A 560 -1.96 -15.99 5.10
CA PHE A 560 -3.29 -16.01 4.53
C PHE A 560 -3.29 -17.04 3.40
N GLY A 561 -3.97 -18.17 3.60
CA GLY A 561 -4.14 -19.24 2.63
C GLY A 561 -5.50 -19.19 1.95
N GLU A 562 -5.53 -19.59 0.67
CA GLU A 562 -6.76 -19.65 -0.15
C GLU A 562 -7.55 -18.33 -0.14
N VAL A 563 -6.84 -17.21 -0.26
CA VAL A 563 -7.46 -15.89 -0.44
C VAL A 563 -8.14 -15.87 -1.80
N ASP A 564 -9.41 -15.51 -1.84
CA ASP A 564 -10.22 -15.29 -3.03
C ASP A 564 -10.92 -13.94 -2.87
N PHE A 565 -10.28 -12.92 -3.44
CA PHE A 565 -10.74 -11.54 -3.46
C PHE A 565 -11.35 -11.21 -4.82
N GLN A 566 -12.48 -10.50 -4.80
CA GLN A 566 -13.16 -10.00 -5.98
C GLN A 566 -13.61 -8.57 -5.71
N LEU A 567 -13.28 -7.65 -6.62
CA LEU A 567 -13.58 -6.23 -6.47
C LEU A 567 -15.06 -5.92 -6.75
N GLU A 568 -15.66 -6.55 -7.76
CA GLU A 568 -17.03 -6.29 -8.18
C GLU A 568 -17.75 -7.62 -8.56
N PRO A 569 -18.83 -8.01 -7.85
CA PRO A 569 -19.26 -7.47 -6.57
C PRO A 569 -18.18 -7.69 -5.49
N ALA A 570 -17.96 -6.71 -4.62
CA ALA A 570 -16.92 -6.76 -3.59
C ALA A 570 -17.12 -7.98 -2.69
N ARG A 571 -16.12 -8.86 -2.59
CA ARG A 571 -16.14 -10.11 -1.82
C ARG A 571 -14.73 -10.48 -1.36
N LEU A 572 -14.61 -10.98 -0.14
CA LEU A 572 -13.35 -11.55 0.38
C LEU A 572 -13.59 -12.87 1.10
N ASN A 573 -13.08 -13.96 0.51
CA ASN A 573 -13.04 -15.27 1.15
C ASN A 573 -11.60 -15.64 1.48
N ILE A 574 -11.36 -16.21 2.66
CA ILE A 574 -10.04 -16.67 3.10
C ILE A 574 -10.20 -18.07 3.71
N GLY A 575 -9.48 -19.07 3.19
CA GLY A 575 -9.53 -20.43 3.72
C GLY A 575 -8.83 -20.55 5.08
N GLU A 576 -7.62 -20.00 5.21
CA GLU A 576 -6.86 -20.06 6.46
C GLU A 576 -6.13 -18.76 6.76
N ILE A 577 -6.18 -18.33 8.01
CA ILE A 577 -5.29 -17.33 8.59
C ILE A 577 -4.44 -18.01 9.65
N ALA A 578 -3.12 -17.90 9.60
CA ALA A 578 -2.24 -18.46 10.60
C ALA A 578 -1.25 -17.41 11.11
N LEU A 579 -1.31 -17.09 12.40
CA LEU A 579 -0.43 -16.14 13.06
C LEU A 579 0.48 -16.87 14.03
N SER A 580 1.80 -16.69 13.88
CA SER A 580 2.82 -17.39 14.67
C SER A 580 3.84 -16.44 15.28
N ASP A 581 4.30 -16.78 16.49
CA ASP A 581 5.31 -16.05 17.26
C ASP A 581 4.99 -14.55 17.36
N PHE A 582 3.75 -14.23 17.72
CA PHE A 582 3.24 -12.86 17.76
C PHE A 582 3.40 -12.23 19.15
N TYR A 583 3.53 -10.90 19.15
CA TYR A 583 3.62 -10.08 20.32
C TYR A 583 2.74 -8.84 20.15
N SER A 584 1.99 -8.50 21.20
CA SER A 584 1.20 -7.28 21.26
C SER A 584 1.34 -6.64 22.63
N ARG A 585 1.38 -5.31 22.66
CA ARG A 585 1.38 -4.51 23.89
C ARG A 585 0.05 -3.78 24.06
N LEU A 586 -0.71 -4.18 25.07
CA LEU A 586 -1.99 -3.58 25.43
C LEU A 586 -1.81 -2.68 26.65
N ILE A 587 -2.20 -1.42 26.52
CA ILE A 587 -2.09 -0.42 27.58
C ILE A 587 -3.47 0.16 27.82
N LEU A 588 -4.00 -0.01 29.04
CA LEU A 588 -5.15 0.74 29.53
C LEU A 588 -4.63 2.05 30.10
N ASN A 589 -5.02 3.17 29.48
CA ASN A 589 -4.56 4.49 29.91
C ASN A 589 -5.27 4.93 31.23
N PRO A 590 -4.81 6.02 31.88
CA PRO A 590 -5.46 6.55 33.08
C PRO A 590 -6.93 6.95 32.91
N GLN A 591 -7.40 7.12 31.67
CA GLN A 591 -8.79 7.40 31.32
C GLN A 591 -9.64 6.12 31.10
N GLY A 592 -9.05 4.93 31.26
CA GLY A 592 -9.73 3.65 31.04
C GLY A 592 -9.94 3.28 29.56
N ARG A 593 -9.16 3.86 28.64
CA ARG A 593 -9.19 3.55 27.20
C ARG A 593 -7.95 2.73 26.78
N LEU A 594 -8.17 1.73 25.93
CA LEU A 594 -7.09 0.88 25.41
C LEU A 594 -6.39 1.54 24.22
N ASN A 595 -5.06 1.46 24.19
CA ASN A 595 -4.23 1.92 23.08
C ASN A 595 -4.57 1.27 21.72
N LEU A 596 -5.10 0.03 21.70
CA LEU A 596 -5.54 -0.65 20.47
C LEU A 596 -6.67 0.12 19.75
N ALA A 597 -7.52 0.82 20.50
CA ALA A 597 -8.62 1.60 19.93
C ALA A 597 -8.13 2.84 19.17
N ASP A 598 -6.91 3.30 19.45
CA ASP A 598 -6.31 4.50 18.86
C ASP A 598 -5.36 4.16 17.69
N ILE A 599 -5.26 2.89 17.25
CA ILE A 599 -4.43 2.52 16.08
C ILE A 599 -5.01 3.13 14.81
N LEU A 600 -6.32 2.97 14.60
CA LEU A 600 -7.00 3.45 13.40
C LEU A 600 -7.21 4.95 13.53
N ARG A 601 -6.53 5.70 12.67
CA ARG A 601 -6.71 7.15 12.59
C ARG A 601 -8.02 7.41 11.84
N ASN A 602 -8.90 8.22 12.41
CA ASN A 602 -10.03 8.77 11.67
C ASN A 602 -9.55 10.01 10.91
N PRO A 603 -9.40 9.98 9.57
CA PRO A 603 -8.85 11.11 8.80
C PRO A 603 -9.74 12.36 8.86
N ALA A 604 -10.97 12.25 9.37
CA ALA A 604 -11.93 13.34 9.52
C ALA A 604 -11.81 14.17 10.81
N SER A 605 -10.86 13.88 11.70
CA SER A 605 -10.60 14.72 12.88
C SER A 605 -9.42 15.66 12.58
N PRO A 606 -9.66 16.93 12.20
CA PRO A 606 -8.59 17.90 12.12
C PRO A 606 -7.98 18.10 13.51
N SER A 607 -6.66 18.05 13.58
CA SER A 607 -5.89 18.39 14.77
C SER A 607 -6.32 19.77 15.27
N ALA A 608 -6.78 19.84 16.51
CA ALA A 608 -7.09 21.09 17.18
C ALA A 608 -5.78 21.82 17.53
N ASP A 609 -5.16 22.48 16.55
CA ASP A 609 -4.08 23.46 16.77
C ASP A 609 -3.88 24.37 15.55
N THR A 610 -4.96 24.89 14.98
CA THR A 610 -4.88 26.04 14.06
C THR A 610 -6.09 26.95 14.27
N PRO A 611 -5.91 28.27 14.53
CA PRO A 611 -7.04 29.17 14.76
C PRO A 611 -7.84 29.36 13.47
N ALA A 612 -9.07 28.87 13.45
CA ALA A 612 -10.00 29.05 12.34
C ALA A 612 -10.60 30.46 12.38
N SER A 613 -10.33 31.26 11.34
CA SER A 613 -11.22 32.34 10.93
C SER A 613 -12.29 31.76 9.99
N ALA A 614 -13.56 31.94 10.34
CA ALA A 614 -14.73 31.68 9.50
C ALA A 614 -15.27 33.04 8.99
N PRO A 615 -16.18 33.17 7.98
CA PRO A 615 -17.32 32.25 7.78
C PRO A 615 -17.90 32.06 6.35
N SER A 616 -18.94 31.21 6.29
CA SER A 616 -20.07 31.18 5.32
C SER A 616 -19.80 30.44 4.00
N ASN A 617 -20.64 29.55 3.44
CA ASN A 617 -22.05 29.22 3.66
C ASN A 617 -22.39 27.83 3.04
N ALA A 618 -23.45 27.21 3.57
CA ALA A 618 -24.38 26.27 2.90
C ALA A 618 -23.83 25.14 1.99
N GLY A 619 -23.72 23.96 2.59
CA GLY A 619 -23.69 22.67 1.90
C GLY A 619 -23.80 21.55 2.92
N LYS A 620 -25.04 21.15 3.27
CA LYS A 620 -25.30 19.92 4.03
C LYS A 620 -24.54 18.79 3.33
N PRO A 621 -23.59 18.08 3.97
CA PRO A 621 -22.93 16.96 3.33
C PRO A 621 -24.03 15.98 2.92
N ALA A 622 -24.12 15.68 1.63
CA ALA A 622 -24.91 14.57 1.16
C ALA A 622 -24.48 13.37 1.99
N ALA A 623 -25.44 12.77 2.70
CA ALA A 623 -25.21 11.51 3.39
C ALA A 623 -24.61 10.56 2.36
N SER A 624 -23.32 10.27 2.51
CA SER A 624 -22.67 9.18 1.80
C SER A 624 -23.54 7.97 2.08
N THR A 625 -24.22 7.48 1.04
CA THR A 625 -24.93 6.21 1.08
C THR A 625 -23.97 5.21 1.72
N PRO A 626 -24.38 4.49 2.78
CA PRO A 626 -23.50 3.52 3.42
C PRO A 626 -23.02 2.57 2.34
N THR A 627 -21.71 2.61 2.07
CA THR A 627 -21.07 1.67 1.15
C THR A 627 -21.46 0.28 1.64
N ALA A 628 -22.13 -0.50 0.79
CA ALA A 628 -22.55 -1.85 1.13
C ALA A 628 -21.34 -2.60 1.70
N ALA A 629 -21.46 -3.08 2.94
CA ALA A 629 -20.36 -3.73 3.64
C ALA A 629 -19.90 -4.94 2.82
N MET A 630 -18.61 -4.99 2.46
CA MET A 630 -18.05 -6.10 1.70
C MET A 630 -18.26 -7.41 2.47
N PRO A 631 -18.95 -8.44 1.92
CA PRO A 631 -19.06 -9.74 2.55
C PRO A 631 -17.68 -10.38 2.75
N ILE A 632 -17.43 -10.82 3.98
CA ILE A 632 -16.16 -11.43 4.41
C ILE A 632 -16.44 -12.82 4.98
N GLN A 633 -15.71 -13.82 4.52
CA GLN A 633 -15.72 -15.18 5.07
C GLN A 633 -14.30 -15.68 5.34
N ILE A 634 -14.05 -16.20 6.54
CA ILE A 634 -12.78 -16.76 6.97
C ILE A 634 -13.05 -18.15 7.55
N ALA A 635 -12.61 -19.21 6.87
CA ALA A 635 -12.94 -20.58 7.28
C ALA A 635 -12.20 -20.99 8.56
N LYS A 636 -10.92 -20.64 8.70
CA LYS A 636 -10.12 -20.96 9.88
C LYS A 636 -9.09 -19.87 10.19
N VAL A 637 -8.96 -19.53 11.47
CA VAL A 637 -7.88 -18.71 12.03
C VAL A 637 -7.12 -19.57 13.04
N THR A 638 -5.80 -19.55 13.01
CA THR A 638 -4.93 -20.24 13.97
C THR A 638 -3.94 -19.27 14.58
N LEU A 639 -3.75 -19.41 15.89
CA LEU A 639 -2.82 -18.63 16.68
C LEU A 639 -1.80 -19.58 17.30
N GLN A 640 -0.52 -19.24 17.22
CA GLN A 640 0.55 -20.06 17.78
C GLN A 640 1.61 -19.22 18.48
N ASN A 641 1.97 -19.65 19.69
CA ASN A 641 3.08 -19.10 20.47
C ASN A 641 3.02 -17.58 20.68
N GLY A 642 1.84 -17.07 21.00
CA GLY A 642 1.62 -15.65 21.24
C GLY A 642 2.07 -15.19 22.63
N ARG A 643 2.53 -13.93 22.69
CA ARG A 643 2.76 -13.19 23.93
C ARG A 643 1.98 -11.87 23.92
N VAL A 644 1.24 -11.60 24.99
CA VAL A 644 0.55 -10.32 25.14
C VAL A 644 0.99 -9.69 26.46
N ASP A 645 1.62 -8.52 26.38
CA ASP A 645 1.94 -7.73 27.57
C ASP A 645 0.81 -6.74 27.80
N PHE A 646 0.14 -6.86 28.95
CA PHE A 646 -0.92 -5.97 29.39
C PHE A 646 -0.41 -5.07 30.51
N SER A 647 -0.66 -3.77 30.40
CA SER A 647 -0.40 -2.80 31.45
C SER A 647 -1.63 -1.94 31.69
N ASP A 648 -2.10 -1.93 32.93
CA ASP A 648 -3.18 -1.06 33.38
C ASP A 648 -2.61 0.12 34.18
N ARG A 649 -2.77 1.32 33.62
CA ARG A 649 -2.36 2.61 34.19
C ARG A 649 -3.54 3.38 34.82
N PHE A 650 -4.72 2.77 34.90
CA PHE A 650 -5.92 3.28 35.59
C PHE A 650 -5.84 3.12 37.12
N VAL A 651 -5.04 2.16 37.60
CA VAL A 651 -4.74 1.93 39.01
C VAL A 651 -3.31 2.31 39.37
N LYS A 652 -3.07 2.67 40.64
CA LYS A 652 -1.74 3.03 41.17
C LYS A 652 -1.42 2.17 42.40
N PRO A 653 -0.21 1.55 42.49
CA PRO A 653 0.79 1.45 41.42
C PRO A 653 0.24 0.74 40.18
N ASN A 654 0.84 0.95 39.01
CA ASN A 654 0.32 0.39 37.75
C ASN A 654 0.31 -1.14 37.83
N TYR A 655 -0.74 -1.74 37.28
CA TYR A 655 -0.83 -3.18 37.17
C TYR A 655 -0.21 -3.65 35.84
N SER A 656 0.46 -4.79 35.85
CA SER A 656 1.02 -5.39 34.63
C SER A 656 0.92 -6.90 34.67
N ALA A 657 0.53 -7.50 33.56
CA ALA A 657 0.45 -8.94 33.38
C ALA A 657 0.96 -9.33 32.00
N THR A 658 1.56 -10.51 31.89
CA THR A 658 1.91 -11.09 30.60
C THR A 658 1.12 -12.37 30.39
N VAL A 659 0.53 -12.52 29.21
CA VAL A 659 0.00 -13.80 28.73
C VAL A 659 1.05 -14.40 27.80
N THR A 660 1.47 -15.65 28.06
CA THR A 660 2.43 -16.39 27.23
C THR A 660 1.81 -17.66 26.66
N HIS A 661 2.47 -18.23 25.65
CA HIS A 661 2.03 -19.46 24.99
C HIS A 661 0.58 -19.39 24.48
N LEU A 662 0.13 -18.19 24.09
CA LEU A 662 -1.22 -17.99 23.58
C LEU A 662 -1.37 -18.71 22.24
N GLY A 663 -2.27 -19.67 22.18
CA GLY A 663 -2.53 -20.44 20.97
C GLY A 663 -3.96 -20.96 20.92
N GLY A 664 -4.42 -21.31 19.73
CA GLY A 664 -5.78 -21.76 19.53
C GLY A 664 -6.29 -21.57 18.11
N SER A 665 -7.60 -21.69 17.93
CA SER A 665 -8.23 -21.52 16.64
C SER A 665 -9.61 -20.89 16.69
N VAL A 666 -9.95 -20.16 15.63
CA VAL A 666 -11.31 -19.72 15.32
C VAL A 666 -11.76 -20.40 14.03
N LYS A 667 -12.98 -20.92 13.95
CA LYS A 667 -13.52 -21.55 12.74
C LYS A 667 -14.84 -20.91 12.35
N GLY A 668 -15.04 -20.64 11.06
CA GLY A 668 -16.32 -20.17 10.52
C GLY A 668 -16.66 -18.70 10.78
N LEU A 669 -15.67 -17.80 10.78
CA LEU A 669 -15.93 -16.36 10.85
C LEU A 669 -16.58 -15.89 9.54
N SER A 670 -17.74 -15.24 9.62
CA SER A 670 -18.44 -14.75 8.43
C SER A 670 -19.32 -13.54 8.75
N SER A 671 -19.41 -12.60 7.82
CA SER A 671 -20.35 -11.47 7.88
C SER A 671 -21.75 -11.84 7.39
N ALA A 672 -21.97 -13.08 6.94
CA ALA A 672 -23.30 -13.54 6.53
C ALA A 672 -24.24 -13.66 7.74
N PRO A 673 -25.54 -13.31 7.58
CA PRO A 673 -26.54 -13.52 8.62
C PRO A 673 -26.55 -14.98 9.11
N ASP A 674 -26.85 -15.18 10.39
CA ASP A 674 -27.05 -16.50 11.02
C ASP A 674 -25.84 -17.44 11.01
N THR A 675 -24.63 -16.93 10.74
CA THR A 675 -23.39 -17.68 10.90
C THR A 675 -22.84 -17.54 12.33
N LEU A 676 -22.24 -18.60 12.87
CA LEU A 676 -21.58 -18.60 14.17
C LEU A 676 -20.17 -19.18 14.02
N ALA A 677 -19.19 -18.54 14.64
CA ALA A 677 -17.81 -18.99 14.67
C ALA A 677 -17.49 -19.69 15.99
N ASP A 678 -16.74 -20.79 15.91
CA ASP A 678 -16.24 -21.54 17.08
C ASP A 678 -14.83 -21.07 17.46
N LEU A 679 -14.60 -20.79 18.74
CA LEU A 679 -13.35 -20.36 19.35
C LEU A 679 -12.85 -21.42 20.34
N ASP A 680 -11.57 -21.79 20.28
CA ASP A 680 -10.83 -22.46 21.37
C ASP A 680 -9.48 -21.76 21.50
N LEU A 681 -9.24 -21.09 22.63
CA LEU A 681 -8.00 -20.40 22.97
C LEU A 681 -7.43 -20.95 24.27
N ARG A 682 -6.11 -21.05 24.33
CA ARG A 682 -5.34 -21.50 25.48
C ARG A 682 -4.11 -20.64 25.66
N GLY A 683 -3.66 -20.48 26.89
CA GLY A 683 -2.42 -19.77 27.20
C GLY A 683 -2.14 -19.78 28.69
N ASN A 684 -1.06 -19.12 29.09
CA ASN A 684 -0.66 -19.01 30.49
C ASN A 684 -0.66 -17.54 30.90
N TYR A 685 -1.36 -17.22 31.97
CA TYR A 685 -1.41 -15.90 32.57
C TYR A 685 -0.32 -15.73 33.64
N ALA A 686 0.35 -14.58 33.61
CA ALA A 686 1.45 -14.21 34.49
C ALA A 686 2.51 -15.32 34.58
N SER A 687 2.82 -15.80 35.80
CA SER A 687 3.88 -16.77 36.06
C SER A 687 3.65 -18.13 35.40
N ASN A 688 2.40 -18.61 35.29
CA ASN A 688 2.04 -19.95 34.77
C ASN A 688 0.55 -20.36 34.94
N ALA A 689 -0.38 -19.46 35.26
CA ALA A 689 -1.79 -19.83 35.48
C ALA A 689 -2.47 -20.23 34.15
N PRO A 690 -2.93 -21.48 33.97
CA PRO A 690 -3.49 -21.92 32.71
C PRO A 690 -4.85 -21.27 32.46
N VAL A 691 -5.04 -20.77 31.24
CA VAL A 691 -6.27 -20.14 30.76
C VAL A 691 -6.81 -20.95 29.59
N GLN A 692 -8.11 -21.24 29.61
CA GLN A 692 -8.83 -21.80 28.48
C GLN A 692 -10.11 -21.00 28.22
N ILE A 693 -10.34 -20.65 26.97
CA ILE A 693 -11.54 -19.95 26.51
C ILE A 693 -12.14 -20.72 25.34
N LYS A 694 -13.38 -21.15 25.47
CA LYS A 694 -14.18 -21.69 24.39
C LYS A 694 -15.37 -20.77 24.15
N ALA A 695 -15.68 -20.46 22.90
CA ALA A 695 -16.84 -19.63 22.61
C ALA A 695 -17.48 -19.93 21.26
N ARG A 696 -18.78 -19.67 21.13
CA ARG A 696 -19.49 -19.53 19.87
C ARG A 696 -19.93 -18.09 19.72
N PHE A 697 -19.56 -17.42 18.64
CA PHE A 697 -19.80 -15.99 18.51
C PHE A 697 -19.87 -15.54 17.05
N ASN A 698 -20.46 -14.38 16.78
CA ASN A 698 -20.32 -13.71 15.50
C ASN A 698 -20.01 -12.22 15.70
N PRO A 699 -18.77 -11.78 15.40
CA PRO A 699 -18.37 -10.39 15.55
C PRO A 699 -18.58 -9.54 14.29
N LEU A 700 -18.87 -10.16 13.13
CA LEU A 700 -18.91 -9.50 11.82
C LEU A 700 -20.33 -9.11 11.37
N THR A 701 -21.37 -9.56 12.08
CA THR A 701 -22.77 -9.22 11.81
C THR A 701 -23.28 -8.10 12.73
N GLU A 702 -24.35 -7.41 12.32
CA GLU A 702 -25.00 -6.40 13.16
C GLU A 702 -25.64 -7.03 14.42
N LYS A 703 -26.26 -8.21 14.27
CA LYS A 703 -26.83 -8.98 15.38
C LYS A 703 -25.74 -9.83 16.04
N LYS A 704 -25.07 -9.23 17.03
CA LYS A 704 -24.02 -9.89 17.81
C LYS A 704 -24.59 -11.05 18.63
N PHE A 705 -23.93 -12.20 18.56
CA PHE A 705 -24.18 -13.37 19.40
C PHE A 705 -22.89 -13.77 20.12
N LEU A 706 -22.99 -14.23 21.37
CA LEU A 706 -21.88 -14.80 22.13
C LEU A 706 -22.41 -15.91 23.04
N ASP A 707 -21.74 -17.05 23.07
CA ASP A 707 -21.87 -18.13 24.06
C ASP A 707 -20.46 -18.55 24.44
N LEU A 708 -19.94 -17.99 25.53
CA LEU A 708 -18.54 -18.09 25.96
C LEU A 708 -18.44 -18.85 27.28
N GLN A 709 -17.44 -19.72 27.36
CA GLN A 709 -16.99 -20.41 28.56
C GLN A 709 -15.50 -20.15 28.73
N ALA A 710 -15.11 -19.51 29.82
CA ALA A 710 -13.72 -19.26 30.16
C ALA A 710 -13.39 -19.88 31.52
N LYS A 711 -12.22 -20.50 31.61
CA LYS A 711 -11.68 -21.08 32.83
C LYS A 711 -10.25 -20.63 33.03
N ILE A 712 -9.96 -20.18 34.24
CA ILE A 712 -8.61 -19.84 34.67
C ILE A 712 -8.40 -20.37 36.09
N SER A 713 -7.24 -20.97 36.35
CA SER A 713 -6.94 -21.59 37.64
C SER A 713 -5.66 -21.04 38.24
N ASP A 714 -5.63 -20.97 39.57
CA ASP A 714 -4.41 -20.74 40.37
C ASP A 714 -3.70 -19.41 40.12
N ILE A 715 -4.45 -18.36 39.79
CA ILE A 715 -3.90 -17.00 39.64
C ILE A 715 -3.37 -16.52 40.98
N ASP A 716 -2.17 -15.93 40.99
CA ASP A 716 -1.63 -15.31 42.19
C ASP A 716 -2.38 -14.01 42.52
N MET A 717 -2.97 -13.94 43.71
CA MET A 717 -3.75 -12.77 44.08
C MET A 717 -2.91 -11.57 44.53
N VAL A 718 -1.62 -11.80 44.86
CA VAL A 718 -0.70 -10.72 45.26
C VAL A 718 -0.59 -9.67 44.14
N ASP A 719 -0.59 -10.12 42.88
CA ASP A 719 -0.52 -9.26 41.69
C ASP A 719 -1.72 -8.30 41.58
N PHE A 720 -2.87 -8.63 42.19
CA PHE A 720 -4.06 -7.77 42.19
C PHE A 720 -4.09 -6.74 43.34
N SER A 721 -3.02 -6.62 44.12
CA SER A 721 -2.92 -5.61 45.19
C SER A 721 -3.22 -4.18 44.73
N PRO A 722 -2.85 -3.70 43.53
CA PRO A 722 -3.26 -2.37 43.04
C PRO A 722 -4.78 -2.16 43.03
N TYR A 723 -5.56 -3.19 42.69
CA TYR A 723 -7.02 -3.10 42.68
C TYR A 723 -7.59 -3.23 44.10
N SER A 724 -7.05 -4.14 44.91
CA SER A 724 -7.47 -4.31 46.30
C SER A 724 -7.16 -3.07 47.15
N GLY A 725 -6.01 -2.42 46.95
CA GLY A 725 -5.67 -1.16 47.61
C GLY A 725 -6.63 -0.03 47.22
N LYS A 726 -6.96 0.09 45.92
CA LYS A 726 -7.89 1.12 45.43
C LYS A 726 -9.30 0.95 45.98
N TYR A 727 -9.87 -0.26 45.94
CA TYR A 727 -11.30 -0.49 46.22
C TYR A 727 -11.60 -1.10 47.58
N ALA A 728 -10.72 -1.95 48.12
CA ALA A 728 -10.88 -2.57 49.43
C ALA A 728 -10.09 -1.85 50.53
N GLY A 729 -9.08 -1.03 50.17
CA GLY A 729 -8.21 -0.34 51.12
C GLY A 729 -7.18 -1.24 51.81
N TYR A 730 -6.84 -2.40 51.22
CA TYR A 730 -5.83 -3.32 51.75
C TYR A 730 -5.03 -3.97 50.63
N ASN A 731 -3.73 -4.18 50.82
CA ASN A 731 -2.91 -5.03 49.94
C ASN A 731 -3.17 -6.51 50.18
N ILE A 732 -2.87 -7.38 49.22
CA ILE A 732 -3.02 -8.83 49.34
C ILE A 732 -1.64 -9.45 49.60
N ASN A 733 -1.47 -10.13 50.74
CA ASN A 733 -0.21 -10.81 51.07
C ASN A 733 -0.15 -12.24 50.53
N LYS A 734 -1.31 -12.91 50.44
CA LYS A 734 -1.43 -14.30 49.98
C LYS A 734 -2.83 -14.55 49.44
N GLY A 735 -2.92 -15.37 48.40
CA GLY A 735 -4.17 -15.97 47.93
C GLY A 735 -4.00 -16.57 46.54
N LYS A 736 -4.80 -17.59 46.22
CA LYS A 736 -4.94 -18.12 44.85
C LYS A 736 -6.37 -17.96 44.36
N LEU A 737 -6.56 -17.46 43.15
CA LEU A 737 -7.87 -17.27 42.52
C LEU A 737 -8.04 -18.23 41.35
N SER A 738 -9.14 -18.96 41.34
CA SER A 738 -9.66 -19.72 40.20
C SER A 738 -11.02 -19.17 39.81
N MET A 739 -11.30 -19.05 38.52
CA MET A 739 -12.53 -18.47 38.01
C MET A 739 -13.08 -19.28 36.83
N ASP A 740 -14.36 -19.61 36.91
CA ASP A 740 -15.15 -20.15 35.82
C ASP A 740 -16.19 -19.09 35.38
N ALA A 741 -16.21 -18.74 34.09
CA ALA A 741 -17.05 -17.68 33.55
C ALA A 741 -17.86 -18.19 32.35
N THR A 742 -19.19 -18.13 32.42
CA THR A 742 -20.12 -18.51 31.35
C THR A 742 -20.96 -17.32 30.94
N TYR A 743 -20.83 -16.84 29.70
CA TYR A 743 -21.42 -15.59 29.21
C TYR A 743 -22.24 -15.89 27.96
N LYS A 744 -23.51 -15.49 27.96
CA LYS A 744 -24.41 -15.63 26.82
C LYS A 744 -25.03 -14.28 26.47
N LEU A 745 -24.78 -13.83 25.24
CA LEU A 745 -25.39 -12.65 24.62
C LEU A 745 -26.30 -13.10 23.49
N GLN A 746 -27.61 -12.84 23.65
CA GLN A 746 -28.61 -13.14 22.64
C GLN A 746 -29.67 -12.04 22.67
N ASP A 747 -30.13 -11.58 21.50
CA ASP A 747 -31.16 -10.54 21.38
C ASP A 747 -30.86 -9.28 22.20
N ARG A 748 -29.58 -8.88 22.21
CA ARG A 748 -29.03 -7.74 22.98
C ARG A 748 -29.13 -7.88 24.51
N GLN A 749 -29.55 -9.04 25.01
CA GLN A 749 -29.54 -9.40 26.44
C GLN A 749 -28.27 -10.17 26.79
N LEU A 750 -27.48 -9.65 27.72
CA LEU A 750 -26.34 -10.34 28.30
C LEU A 750 -26.77 -11.08 29.57
N THR A 751 -26.49 -12.38 29.63
CA THR A 751 -26.55 -13.19 30.86
C THR A 751 -25.17 -13.76 31.13
N ALA A 752 -24.70 -13.67 32.36
CA ALA A 752 -23.39 -14.17 32.74
C ALA A 752 -23.44 -14.84 34.11
N GLN A 753 -22.69 -15.92 34.25
CA GLN A 753 -22.49 -16.68 35.48
C GLN A 753 -20.99 -16.73 35.73
N ASN A 754 -20.55 -16.17 36.85
CA ASN A 754 -19.14 -16.16 37.23
C ASN A 754 -19.02 -16.89 38.56
N ARG A 755 -18.27 -17.99 38.61
CA ARG A 755 -17.90 -18.65 39.86
C ARG A 755 -16.46 -18.31 40.18
N LEU A 756 -16.24 -17.68 41.32
CA LEU A 756 -14.92 -17.29 41.81
C LEU A 756 -14.59 -18.14 43.03
N VAL A 757 -13.48 -18.84 42.96
CA VAL A 757 -12.94 -19.66 44.04
C VAL A 757 -11.62 -19.08 44.47
N ILE A 758 -11.57 -18.56 45.69
CA ILE A 758 -10.38 -17.95 46.28
C ILE A 758 -9.88 -18.85 47.40
N ASP A 759 -8.62 -19.27 47.35
CA ASP A 759 -7.97 -20.10 48.36
C ASP A 759 -6.95 -19.28 49.18
N GLN A 760 -6.99 -19.44 50.50
CA GLN A 760 -6.04 -18.88 51.47
C GLN A 760 -5.82 -17.36 51.36
N LEU A 761 -6.86 -16.58 51.08
CA LEU A 761 -6.78 -15.12 51.05
C LEU A 761 -6.39 -14.54 52.42
N THR A 762 -5.39 -13.67 52.41
CA THR A 762 -5.01 -12.83 53.55
C THR A 762 -4.64 -11.43 53.08
N PHE A 763 -5.13 -10.42 53.79
CA PHE A 763 -4.76 -9.03 53.56
C PHE A 763 -3.51 -8.64 54.35
N GLY A 764 -2.74 -7.72 53.78
CA GLY A 764 -1.61 -7.06 54.41
C GLY A 764 -2.02 -5.72 55.03
N GLU A 765 -1.12 -4.74 54.89
CA GLU A 765 -1.31 -3.40 55.44
C GLU A 765 -2.50 -2.67 54.79
N LYS A 766 -3.11 -1.78 55.58
CA LYS A 766 -4.17 -0.89 55.12
C LYS A 766 -3.57 0.18 54.21
N VAL A 767 -4.25 0.44 53.10
CA VAL A 767 -3.87 1.44 52.09
C VAL A 767 -4.90 2.56 52.10
N GLU A 768 -4.44 3.81 52.18
CA GLU A 768 -5.32 4.97 52.03
C GLU A 768 -5.72 5.13 50.56
N SER A 769 -7.02 5.01 50.29
CA SER A 769 -7.60 5.27 48.97
C SER A 769 -8.96 5.97 49.14
N PRO A 770 -9.23 7.05 48.40
CA PRO A 770 -10.52 7.74 48.43
C PRO A 770 -11.67 6.88 47.90
N ASP A 771 -11.36 5.90 47.04
CA ASP A 771 -12.33 4.97 46.44
C ASP A 771 -12.53 3.69 47.27
N ALA A 772 -11.85 3.57 48.43
CA ALA A 772 -11.93 2.37 49.27
C ALA A 772 -13.28 2.25 49.99
N THR A 773 -13.77 1.02 50.11
CA THR A 773 -14.99 0.72 50.87
C THR A 773 -14.85 1.06 52.35
N GLN A 774 -15.93 1.56 52.95
CA GLN A 774 -16.03 1.80 54.39
C GLN A 774 -16.41 0.53 55.18
N LEU A 775 -16.68 -0.58 54.49
CA LEU A 775 -17.13 -1.83 55.11
C LEU A 775 -15.96 -2.54 55.85
N PRO A 776 -16.23 -3.26 56.96
CA PRO A 776 -15.23 -4.08 57.67
C PRO A 776 -14.81 -5.31 56.84
N VAL A 777 -13.87 -5.12 55.90
CA VAL A 777 -13.48 -6.13 54.91
C VAL A 777 -13.01 -7.45 55.57
N GLN A 778 -12.27 -7.39 56.69
CA GLN A 778 -11.77 -8.57 57.40
C GLN A 778 -12.90 -9.45 57.98
N LEU A 779 -13.94 -8.83 58.54
CA LEU A 779 -15.11 -9.55 59.05
C LEU A 779 -15.85 -10.26 57.90
N ALA A 780 -16.03 -9.55 56.78
CA ALA A 780 -16.73 -10.11 55.64
C ALA A 780 -15.97 -11.28 55.00
N ILE A 781 -14.64 -11.21 54.90
CA ILE A 781 -13.83 -12.36 54.48
C ILE A 781 -13.98 -13.53 55.46
N SER A 782 -13.98 -13.28 56.77
CA SER A 782 -14.11 -14.34 57.80
C SER A 782 -15.46 -15.05 57.75
N LEU A 783 -16.53 -14.34 57.34
CA LEU A 783 -17.87 -14.90 57.12
C LEU A 783 -17.96 -15.76 55.85
N LEU A 784 -17.24 -15.36 54.79
CA LEU A 784 -17.27 -16.05 53.50
C LEU A 784 -16.29 -17.23 53.43
N LYS A 785 -15.19 -17.18 54.20
CA LYS A 785 -14.13 -18.19 54.22
C LYS A 785 -14.55 -19.46 54.98
N ASN A 786 -14.53 -20.60 54.32
CA ASN A 786 -14.81 -21.90 54.94
C ASN A 786 -13.63 -22.44 55.79
N ASN A 787 -13.81 -23.57 56.44
CA ASN A 787 -12.78 -24.25 57.26
C ASN A 787 -11.55 -24.74 56.48
N ARG A 788 -11.61 -24.82 55.14
CA ARG A 788 -10.44 -25.10 54.29
C ARG A 788 -9.69 -23.83 53.89
N GLY A 789 -10.19 -22.67 54.32
CA GLY A 789 -9.66 -21.38 53.97
C GLY A 789 -10.07 -20.85 52.60
N GLN A 790 -11.11 -21.44 52.00
CA GLN A 790 -11.60 -21.13 50.66
C GLN A 790 -12.87 -20.28 50.70
N ILE A 791 -13.02 -19.37 49.74
CA ILE A 791 -14.20 -18.55 49.48
C ILE A 791 -14.72 -18.93 48.10
N ASP A 792 -15.97 -19.36 48.00
CA ASP A 792 -16.62 -19.77 46.74
C ASP A 792 -17.84 -18.87 46.52
N ILE A 793 -17.80 -18.06 45.45
CA ILE A 793 -18.81 -17.04 45.18
C ILE A 793 -19.34 -17.23 43.77
N GLU A 794 -20.66 -17.36 43.65
CA GLU A 794 -21.37 -17.32 42.38
C GLU A 794 -21.98 -15.93 42.17
N LEU A 795 -21.60 -15.29 41.07
CA LEU A 795 -22.02 -13.93 40.69
C LEU A 795 -22.82 -14.00 39.38
N PRO A 796 -24.15 -14.18 39.45
CA PRO A 796 -25.03 -14.05 38.30
C PRO A 796 -25.18 -12.58 37.92
N ILE A 797 -25.06 -12.29 36.64
CA ILE A 797 -25.20 -10.93 36.07
C ILE A 797 -26.15 -11.02 34.88
N ALA A 798 -27.13 -10.13 34.82
CA ALA A 798 -28.02 -10.02 33.68
C ALA A 798 -28.29 -8.54 33.36
N GLY A 799 -28.43 -8.20 32.08
CA GLY A 799 -28.84 -6.86 31.64
C GLY A 799 -28.86 -6.69 30.13
N SER A 800 -29.43 -5.57 29.66
CA SER A 800 -29.57 -5.25 28.25
C SER A 800 -28.47 -4.32 27.75
N LEU A 801 -27.94 -4.55 26.55
CA LEU A 801 -27.05 -3.63 25.83
C LEU A 801 -27.77 -2.37 25.31
N ASP A 802 -29.09 -2.33 25.36
CA ASP A 802 -29.89 -1.14 25.01
C ASP A 802 -29.96 -0.10 26.13
N ASP A 803 -29.62 -0.49 27.36
CA ASP A 803 -29.66 0.44 28.48
C ASP A 803 -28.44 1.39 28.41
N PRO A 804 -28.64 2.71 28.25
CA PRO A 804 -27.54 3.68 28.18
C PRO A 804 -26.75 3.80 29.48
N GLN A 805 -27.28 3.32 30.61
CA GLN A 805 -26.56 3.23 31.89
C GLN A 805 -25.90 1.86 32.12
N PHE A 806 -26.00 0.93 31.16
CA PHE A 806 -25.43 -0.40 31.28
C PHE A 806 -23.90 -0.34 31.43
N SER A 807 -23.40 -0.76 32.60
CA SER A 807 -21.97 -0.95 32.85
C SER A 807 -21.71 -2.27 33.56
N ILE A 808 -20.90 -3.13 32.93
CA ILE A 808 -20.55 -4.45 33.48
C ILE A 808 -19.86 -4.29 34.84
N GLY A 809 -18.96 -3.31 34.96
CA GLY A 809 -18.26 -3.00 36.22
C GLY A 809 -19.21 -2.55 37.33
N GLY A 810 -20.20 -1.70 37.04
CA GLY A 810 -21.19 -1.24 38.02
C GLY A 810 -22.11 -2.38 38.49
N LEU A 811 -22.49 -3.28 37.60
CA LEU A 811 -23.26 -4.49 37.93
C LEU A 811 -22.46 -5.43 38.84
N ILE A 812 -21.21 -5.73 38.49
CA ILE A 812 -20.32 -6.56 39.32
C ILE A 812 -20.15 -5.93 40.71
N PHE A 813 -19.85 -4.63 40.75
CA PHE A 813 -19.68 -3.91 42.02
C PHE A 813 -20.95 -3.93 42.86
N LYS A 814 -22.14 -3.82 42.25
CA LYS A 814 -23.42 -3.89 42.96
C LYS A 814 -23.71 -5.28 43.51
N VAL A 815 -23.46 -6.34 42.74
CA VAL A 815 -23.69 -7.74 43.18
C VAL A 815 -22.72 -8.10 44.31
N ILE A 816 -21.43 -7.84 44.10
CA ILE A 816 -20.39 -8.07 45.11
C ILE A 816 -20.65 -7.18 46.34
N GLY A 817 -20.86 -5.89 46.14
CA GLY A 817 -21.16 -4.93 47.19
C GLY A 817 -22.37 -5.35 48.03
N ASN A 818 -23.47 -5.77 47.41
CA ASN A 818 -24.63 -6.27 48.13
C ASN A 818 -24.34 -7.56 48.92
N LEU A 819 -23.51 -8.46 48.39
CA LEU A 819 -23.06 -9.66 49.11
C LEU A 819 -22.27 -9.29 50.37
N PHE A 820 -21.31 -8.36 50.24
CA PHE A 820 -20.48 -7.87 51.35
C PHE A 820 -21.27 -7.03 52.37
N VAL A 821 -22.14 -6.12 51.90
CA VAL A 821 -23.04 -5.33 52.76
C VAL A 821 -23.93 -6.30 53.55
N LYS A 822 -24.60 -7.26 52.90
CA LYS A 822 -25.43 -8.25 53.60
C LYS A 822 -24.64 -9.06 54.62
N ALA A 823 -23.40 -9.45 54.30
CA ALA A 823 -22.53 -10.17 55.23
C ALA A 823 -22.24 -9.35 56.50
N VAL A 824 -21.99 -8.05 56.37
CA VAL A 824 -21.66 -7.17 57.51
C VAL A 824 -22.92 -6.70 58.27
N THR A 825 -23.96 -6.29 57.55
CA THR A 825 -25.17 -5.70 58.17
C THR A 825 -26.11 -6.75 58.73
N ALA A 826 -26.05 -7.99 58.26
CA ALA A 826 -26.92 -9.07 58.69
C ALA A 826 -26.20 -10.45 58.68
N PRO A 827 -25.13 -10.63 59.46
CA PRO A 827 -24.29 -11.84 59.42
C PRO A 827 -25.07 -13.12 59.72
N PHE A 828 -26.03 -13.07 60.65
CA PHE A 828 -26.88 -14.22 60.99
C PHE A 828 -27.90 -14.57 59.90
N ALA A 829 -28.38 -13.60 59.12
CA ALA A 829 -29.27 -13.86 58.00
C ALA A 829 -28.54 -14.61 56.87
N LEU A 830 -27.28 -14.24 56.63
CA LEU A 830 -26.41 -14.96 55.69
C LEU A 830 -26.18 -16.40 56.15
N LEU A 831 -25.80 -16.61 57.41
CA LEU A 831 -25.63 -17.97 57.97
C LEU A 831 -26.93 -18.78 57.94
N GLY A 832 -28.07 -18.13 58.22
CA GLY A 832 -29.40 -18.75 58.11
C GLY A 832 -29.67 -19.24 56.70
N SER A 833 -29.44 -18.42 55.67
CA SER A 833 -29.65 -18.79 54.27
C SER A 833 -28.74 -19.90 53.74
N LEU A 834 -27.53 -20.04 54.32
CA LEU A 834 -26.56 -21.06 53.90
C LEU A 834 -26.76 -22.41 54.60
N PHE A 835 -27.33 -22.41 55.81
CA PHE A 835 -27.38 -23.60 56.67
C PHE A 835 -28.78 -24.04 57.11
N GLY A 836 -29.87 -23.30 56.82
CA GLY A 836 -31.25 -23.66 57.15
C GLY A 836 -32.37 -22.87 56.43
N ASP A 837 -33.64 -23.13 56.78
CA ASP A 837 -34.83 -22.51 56.17
C ASP A 837 -35.14 -21.09 56.73
N SER A 838 -34.29 -20.11 56.38
CA SER A 838 -34.53 -18.67 56.66
C SER A 838 -34.82 -18.30 58.13
N GLN A 839 -34.39 -19.12 59.09
CA GLN A 839 -34.62 -18.86 60.52
C GLN A 839 -33.72 -17.73 61.02
N GLU A 840 -34.26 -16.86 61.90
CA GLU A 840 -33.48 -15.82 62.56
C GLU A 840 -32.56 -16.44 63.64
N LEU A 841 -31.26 -16.46 63.36
CA LEU A 841 -30.20 -17.06 64.21
C LEU A 841 -29.55 -16.08 65.19
N SER A 842 -29.86 -14.78 65.11
CA SER A 842 -29.30 -13.73 65.98
C SER A 842 -29.82 -13.79 67.41
N GLN A 843 -30.93 -14.50 67.63
CA GLN A 843 -31.59 -14.55 68.93
C GLN A 843 -32.26 -15.91 69.21
N LEU A 844 -32.29 -16.24 70.50
CA LEU A 844 -32.90 -17.45 71.04
C LEU A 844 -33.88 -17.06 72.16
N SER A 845 -35.16 -17.35 71.98
CA SER A 845 -36.19 -17.04 72.98
C SER A 845 -36.30 -18.14 74.03
N PHE A 846 -36.66 -17.76 75.25
CA PHE A 846 -36.94 -18.67 76.36
C PHE A 846 -38.35 -18.42 76.90
N ALA A 847 -38.96 -19.47 77.46
CA ALA A 847 -40.19 -19.32 78.22
C ALA A 847 -39.96 -18.44 79.47
N PRO A 848 -40.94 -17.62 79.89
CA PRO A 848 -40.81 -16.74 81.05
C PRO A 848 -40.37 -17.53 82.30
N GLY A 849 -39.32 -17.06 82.97
CA GLY A 849 -38.77 -17.66 84.19
C GLY A 849 -37.97 -18.96 84.00
N ARG A 850 -37.83 -19.47 82.78
CA ARG A 850 -37.13 -20.74 82.47
C ARG A 850 -35.83 -20.52 81.72
N ALA A 851 -34.94 -21.50 81.83
CA ALA A 851 -33.67 -21.55 81.11
C ALA A 851 -33.50 -22.85 80.29
N ASP A 852 -34.58 -23.63 80.16
CA ASP A 852 -34.58 -24.89 79.41
C ASP A 852 -34.72 -24.61 77.91
N LEU A 853 -34.07 -25.43 77.08
CA LEU A 853 -34.10 -25.32 75.62
C LEU A 853 -35.25 -26.17 75.08
N ASP A 854 -36.19 -25.54 74.36
CA ASP A 854 -37.21 -26.27 73.61
C ASP A 854 -36.66 -26.80 72.27
N GLU A 855 -37.47 -27.56 71.55
CA GLU A 855 -37.07 -28.18 70.28
C GLU A 855 -36.70 -27.14 69.21
N THR A 856 -37.37 -25.99 69.18
CA THR A 856 -37.09 -24.91 68.24
C THR A 856 -35.75 -24.23 68.55
N ALA A 857 -35.44 -24.05 69.83
CA ALA A 857 -34.20 -23.51 70.31
C ALA A 857 -33.02 -24.43 69.98
N VAL A 858 -33.19 -25.74 70.15
CA VAL A 858 -32.18 -26.75 69.79
C VAL A 858 -31.91 -26.74 68.28
N GLN A 859 -32.93 -26.67 67.42
CA GLN A 859 -32.75 -26.59 65.97
C GLN A 859 -31.98 -25.34 65.54
N LYS A 860 -32.26 -24.17 66.15
CA LYS A 860 -31.50 -22.94 65.90
C LYS A 860 -30.03 -23.08 66.31
N LEU A 861 -29.77 -23.67 67.48
CA LEU A 861 -28.41 -23.90 67.97
C LEU A 861 -27.65 -24.94 67.13
N GLN A 862 -28.32 -25.94 66.58
CA GLN A 862 -27.72 -26.89 65.61
C GLN A 862 -27.26 -26.18 64.34
N THR A 863 -28.11 -25.32 63.77
CA THR A 863 -27.76 -24.51 62.58
C THR A 863 -26.60 -23.56 62.88
N LEU A 864 -26.65 -22.86 64.02
CA LEU A 864 -25.60 -21.94 64.44
C LEU A 864 -24.26 -22.65 64.73
N SER A 865 -24.27 -23.81 65.40
CA SER A 865 -23.06 -24.59 65.67
C SER A 865 -22.46 -25.20 64.41
N LYS A 866 -23.28 -25.65 63.44
CA LYS A 866 -22.81 -26.06 62.12
C LYS A 866 -22.11 -24.89 61.41
N ALA A 867 -22.73 -23.72 61.39
CA ALA A 867 -22.15 -22.51 60.81
C ALA A 867 -20.81 -22.11 61.47
N MET A 868 -20.75 -22.14 62.81
CA MET A 868 -19.53 -21.83 63.57
C MET A 868 -18.40 -22.83 63.30
N ARG A 869 -18.69 -24.12 63.12
CA ARG A 869 -17.69 -25.15 62.78
C ARG A 869 -17.17 -25.02 61.36
N GLU A 870 -18.03 -24.65 60.41
CA GLU A 870 -17.62 -24.43 59.02
C GLU A 870 -16.90 -23.10 58.78
N ARG A 871 -16.92 -22.17 59.75
CA ARG A 871 -16.31 -20.84 59.64
C ARG A 871 -15.39 -20.58 60.83
N GLU A 872 -14.17 -21.12 60.78
CA GLU A 872 -13.23 -21.11 61.92
C GLU A 872 -12.81 -19.71 62.42
N GLY A 873 -12.86 -18.71 61.54
CA GLY A 873 -12.46 -17.33 61.86
C GLY A 873 -13.48 -16.53 62.70
N LEU A 874 -14.68 -17.06 62.95
CA LEU A 874 -15.73 -16.33 63.66
C LEU A 874 -15.66 -16.55 65.17
N THR A 875 -15.94 -15.50 65.94
CA THR A 875 -16.18 -15.61 67.38
C THR A 875 -17.62 -15.25 67.71
N LEU A 876 -18.23 -15.99 68.64
CA LEU A 876 -19.62 -15.80 69.05
C LEU A 876 -19.67 -15.16 70.42
N GLU A 877 -20.22 -13.95 70.49
CA GLU A 877 -20.53 -13.26 71.73
C GLU A 877 -21.99 -13.54 72.11
N ILE A 878 -22.21 -13.97 73.34
CA ILE A 878 -23.53 -14.34 73.87
C ILE A 878 -23.92 -13.30 74.93
N THR A 879 -25.04 -12.61 74.71
CA THR A 879 -25.64 -11.68 75.69
C THR A 879 -27.01 -12.20 76.08
N ALA A 880 -27.19 -12.60 77.34
CA ALA A 880 -28.50 -13.04 77.82
C ALA A 880 -29.27 -11.91 78.52
N GLY A 881 -30.59 -11.91 78.34
CA GLY A 881 -31.53 -11.02 78.99
C GLY A 881 -32.51 -11.73 79.93
N SER A 882 -33.03 -10.96 80.87
CA SER A 882 -34.24 -11.31 81.62
C SER A 882 -35.18 -10.11 81.64
N ASP A 883 -36.48 -10.37 81.43
CA ASP A 883 -37.51 -9.35 81.41
C ASP A 883 -38.08 -9.13 82.81
N SER A 884 -37.95 -7.91 83.33
CA SER A 884 -38.38 -7.57 84.69
C SER A 884 -39.89 -7.58 84.90
N THR A 885 -40.70 -7.75 83.84
CA THR A 885 -42.16 -7.79 83.92
C THR A 885 -42.72 -9.21 83.81
N THR A 886 -42.17 -10.03 82.91
CA THR A 886 -42.71 -11.38 82.62
C THR A 886 -41.94 -12.52 83.28
N ASP A 887 -40.63 -12.38 83.48
CA ASP A 887 -39.84 -13.43 84.14
C ASP A 887 -40.11 -13.59 85.65
N PRO A 888 -40.50 -12.56 86.45
CA PRO A 888 -40.72 -12.75 87.87
C PRO A 888 -41.79 -13.79 88.21
N GLU A 889 -42.97 -13.74 87.57
CA GLU A 889 -44.01 -14.74 87.81
C GLU A 889 -43.58 -16.13 87.34
N GLY A 890 -42.98 -16.22 86.16
CA GLY A 890 -42.47 -17.48 85.62
C GLY A 890 -41.40 -18.10 86.53
N LEU A 891 -40.50 -17.27 87.09
CA LEU A 891 -39.42 -17.71 87.94
C LEU A 891 -39.93 -18.15 89.31
N LYS A 892 -40.95 -17.47 89.86
CA LYS A 892 -41.65 -17.93 91.08
C LYS A 892 -42.25 -19.32 90.89
N ARG A 893 -42.90 -19.58 89.75
CA ARG A 893 -43.44 -20.91 89.42
C ARG A 893 -42.34 -21.95 89.26
N ALA A 894 -41.26 -21.61 88.56
CA ALA A 894 -40.10 -22.51 88.41
C ALA A 894 -39.41 -22.83 89.75
N LEU A 895 -39.30 -21.84 90.65
CA LEU A 895 -38.75 -22.02 92.00
C LEU A 895 -39.66 -22.88 92.88
N LEU A 896 -40.98 -22.68 92.78
CA LEU A 896 -41.96 -23.52 93.45
C LEU A 896 -41.83 -24.97 92.99
N GLU A 897 -41.89 -25.22 91.68
CA GLU A 897 -41.72 -26.55 91.12
C GLU A 897 -40.40 -27.20 91.55
N ARG A 898 -39.29 -26.45 91.53
CA ARG A 898 -37.99 -26.96 92.00
C ARG A 898 -38.04 -27.37 93.48
N THR A 899 -38.76 -26.60 94.30
CA THR A 899 -38.95 -26.91 95.73
C THR A 899 -39.78 -28.19 95.88
N VAL A 900 -40.86 -28.35 95.12
CA VAL A 900 -41.68 -29.57 95.09
C VAL A 900 -40.87 -30.78 94.63
N LEU A 901 -40.09 -30.64 93.55
CA LEU A 901 -39.20 -31.69 93.06
C LEU A 901 -38.11 -32.06 94.07
N SER A 902 -37.61 -31.08 94.83
CA SER A 902 -36.63 -31.34 95.89
C SER A 902 -37.21 -32.18 97.03
N GLU A 903 -38.50 -32.02 97.34
CA GLU A 903 -39.22 -32.90 98.26
C GLU A 903 -39.44 -34.29 97.66
N LYS A 904 -39.85 -34.39 96.37
CA LYS A 904 -39.97 -35.68 95.66
C LYS A 904 -38.67 -36.47 95.66
N ARG A 905 -37.54 -35.77 95.52
CA ARG A 905 -36.21 -36.39 95.56
C ARG A 905 -35.86 -36.99 96.92
N LYS A 906 -36.34 -36.42 98.03
CA LYS A 906 -36.06 -36.96 99.38
C LYS A 906 -36.63 -38.37 99.55
N ASP A 907 -37.68 -38.73 98.80
CA ASP A 907 -38.28 -40.06 98.81
C ASP A 907 -37.55 -41.09 97.93
N MET A 908 -36.59 -40.65 97.10
CA MET A 908 -35.76 -41.56 96.31
C MET A 908 -34.65 -42.19 97.15
N THR A 909 -34.22 -43.40 96.78
CA THR A 909 -33.05 -44.06 97.42
C THR A 909 -31.74 -43.32 97.10
N PRO A 910 -30.69 -43.39 97.94
CA PRO A 910 -29.41 -42.72 97.68
C PRO A 910 -28.85 -43.00 96.27
N SER A 911 -28.88 -44.26 95.83
CA SER A 911 -28.43 -44.68 94.49
C SER A 911 -29.28 -44.12 93.34
N GLN A 912 -30.55 -43.81 93.58
CA GLN A 912 -31.44 -43.15 92.61
C GLN A 912 -31.26 -41.62 92.61
N ARG A 913 -31.00 -41.02 93.79
CA ARG A 913 -30.72 -39.58 93.89
C ARG A 913 -29.43 -39.18 93.16
N ASP A 914 -28.41 -40.03 93.23
CA ASP A 914 -27.12 -39.78 92.58
C ASP A 914 -27.19 -39.95 91.06
N LYS A 915 -28.13 -40.76 90.55
CA LYS A 915 -28.32 -41.03 89.11
C LYS A 915 -29.34 -40.12 88.43
N THR A 916 -30.18 -39.40 89.18
CA THR A 916 -31.26 -38.58 88.61
C THR A 916 -31.15 -37.11 89.06
N PRO A 917 -30.55 -36.24 88.24
CA PRO A 917 -30.50 -34.79 88.44
C PRO A 917 -31.90 -34.15 88.59
N LEU A 918 -31.95 -32.97 89.22
CA LEU A 918 -33.22 -32.34 89.66
C LEU A 918 -33.99 -31.84 88.43
N ALA A 919 -33.25 -31.61 87.35
CA ALA A 919 -33.73 -31.18 86.05
C ALA A 919 -34.41 -32.30 85.24
N ASP A 920 -34.09 -33.57 85.49
CA ASP A 920 -34.64 -34.71 84.72
C ASP A 920 -35.90 -35.31 85.38
N MET A 921 -36.26 -34.80 86.55
CA MET A 921 -37.43 -35.25 87.31
C MET A 921 -38.68 -34.54 86.80
N ARG A 922 -39.71 -35.31 86.43
CA ARG A 922 -41.03 -34.79 86.06
C ARG A 922 -42.04 -34.94 87.20
N LEU A 923 -42.95 -33.97 87.30
CA LEU A 923 -44.08 -33.97 88.24
C LEU A 923 -45.30 -34.52 87.52
N ASP A 924 -45.81 -35.66 87.96
CA ASP A 924 -47.13 -36.14 87.56
C ASP A 924 -48.19 -35.46 88.44
N SER A 925 -49.40 -35.25 87.91
CA SER A 925 -50.46 -34.50 88.59
C SER A 925 -50.87 -35.08 89.95
N SER A 926 -50.75 -36.40 90.15
CA SER A 926 -51.01 -37.08 91.43
C SER A 926 -49.90 -36.84 92.47
N ASP A 927 -48.65 -36.73 92.03
CA ASP A 927 -47.49 -36.55 92.91
C ASP A 927 -47.36 -35.09 93.37
N TYR A 928 -47.74 -34.15 92.49
CA TYR A 928 -47.60 -32.72 92.73
C TYR A 928 -48.30 -32.28 94.02
N ALA A 929 -49.56 -32.70 94.24
CA ALA A 929 -50.33 -32.35 95.44
C ALA A 929 -49.64 -32.81 96.73
N THR A 930 -49.06 -34.01 96.71
CA THR A 930 -48.38 -34.60 97.88
C THR A 930 -47.11 -33.84 98.24
N TYR A 931 -46.25 -33.59 97.25
CA TYR A 931 -44.97 -32.94 97.49
C TYR A 931 -45.10 -31.42 97.66
N LEU A 932 -46.11 -30.79 97.05
CA LEU A 932 -46.47 -29.39 97.31
C LEU A 932 -46.91 -29.21 98.76
N ALA A 933 -47.72 -30.10 99.31
CA ALA A 933 -48.09 -30.04 100.72
C ALA A 933 -46.87 -30.13 101.66
N ARG A 934 -45.89 -31.00 101.34
CA ARG A 934 -44.63 -31.10 102.09
C ARG A 934 -43.75 -29.85 101.97
N ALA A 935 -43.62 -29.33 100.76
CA ALA A 935 -42.90 -28.10 100.50
C ALA A 935 -43.55 -26.91 101.23
N TYR A 936 -44.89 -26.81 101.20
CA TYR A 936 -45.68 -25.82 101.92
C TYR A 936 -45.48 -25.93 103.44
N GLN A 937 -45.46 -27.14 104.00
CA GLN A 937 -45.19 -27.34 105.44
C GLN A 937 -43.77 -26.93 105.85
N GLN A 938 -42.77 -27.15 105.00
CA GLN A 938 -41.38 -26.78 105.28
C GLN A 938 -41.06 -25.31 104.96
N ALA A 939 -41.88 -24.66 104.13
CA ALA A 939 -41.69 -23.26 103.75
C ALA A 939 -41.80 -22.32 104.96
N LYS A 940 -40.90 -21.34 105.03
CA LYS A 940 -40.75 -20.39 106.15
C LYS A 940 -41.49 -19.08 105.84
N PHE A 941 -42.81 -19.09 106.00
CA PHE A 941 -43.65 -17.88 105.96
C PHE A 941 -44.88 -18.05 106.87
N PRO A 942 -45.58 -16.97 107.26
CA PRO A 942 -46.76 -17.04 108.11
C PRO A 942 -47.89 -17.82 107.42
N LYS A 943 -48.34 -18.92 108.04
CA LYS A 943 -49.40 -19.78 107.48
C LYS A 943 -50.73 -19.55 108.20
N PRO A 944 -51.87 -19.62 107.50
CA PRO A 944 -53.19 -19.60 108.13
C PRO A 944 -53.28 -20.74 109.16
N ARG A 945 -53.60 -20.38 110.41
CA ARG A 945 -53.82 -21.32 111.51
C ARG A 945 -55.31 -21.47 111.72
N ASN A 946 -55.76 -22.70 111.94
CA ASN A 946 -57.14 -22.96 112.35
C ASN A 946 -57.37 -22.48 113.80
N VAL A 947 -58.63 -22.49 114.25
CA VAL A 947 -59.06 -22.07 115.60
C VAL A 947 -58.37 -22.84 116.76
N LEU A 948 -57.62 -23.90 116.45
CA LEU A 948 -56.86 -24.75 117.38
C LEU A 948 -55.33 -24.50 117.33
N GLY A 949 -54.87 -23.48 116.60
CA GLY A 949 -53.46 -23.10 116.52
C GLY A 949 -52.59 -24.02 115.63
N GLN A 950 -53.18 -24.97 114.91
CA GLN A 950 -52.48 -25.86 113.97
C GLN A 950 -52.54 -25.31 112.53
N THR A 951 -51.51 -25.58 111.73
CA THR A 951 -51.42 -25.16 110.33
C THR A 951 -52.56 -25.79 109.52
N GLN A 952 -53.38 -24.98 108.85
CA GLN A 952 -54.53 -25.47 108.08
C GLN A 952 -54.07 -26.19 106.81
N ALA A 953 -54.63 -27.38 106.53
CA ALA A 953 -54.49 -28.06 105.25
C ALA A 953 -55.35 -27.32 104.22
N LEU A 954 -54.69 -26.69 103.24
CA LEU A 954 -55.34 -25.91 102.20
C LEU A 954 -55.49 -26.74 100.92
N PRO A 955 -56.48 -26.44 100.06
CA PRO A 955 -56.52 -26.94 98.69
C PRO A 955 -55.21 -26.64 97.97
N VAL A 956 -54.85 -27.50 97.01
CA VAL A 956 -53.60 -27.40 96.21
C VAL A 956 -53.42 -25.99 95.64
N ASP A 957 -54.48 -25.42 95.06
CA ASP A 957 -54.46 -24.08 94.45
C ASP A 957 -54.16 -22.96 95.46
N ASP A 958 -54.63 -23.08 96.70
CA ASP A 958 -54.43 -22.06 97.74
C ASP A 958 -53.02 -22.18 98.35
N MET A 959 -52.52 -23.40 98.52
CA MET A 959 -51.11 -23.63 98.91
C MET A 959 -50.17 -23.05 97.87
N GLU A 960 -50.43 -23.31 96.59
CA GLU A 960 -49.64 -22.79 95.47
C GLU A 960 -49.67 -21.26 95.42
N LYS A 961 -50.85 -20.63 95.50
CA LYS A 961 -50.97 -19.16 95.54
C LYS A 961 -50.19 -18.55 96.72
N LEU A 962 -50.27 -19.14 97.91
CA LEU A 962 -49.55 -18.65 99.08
C LEU A 962 -48.03 -18.84 98.96
N MET A 963 -47.57 -19.94 98.37
CA MET A 963 -46.14 -20.14 98.11
C MET A 963 -45.63 -19.14 97.08
N LEU A 964 -46.36 -18.93 95.98
CA LEU A 964 -45.99 -17.95 94.94
C LEU A 964 -46.00 -16.51 95.47
N ALA A 965 -46.98 -16.15 96.31
CA ALA A 965 -47.08 -14.81 96.91
C ALA A 965 -45.89 -14.47 97.82
N ASN A 966 -45.30 -15.47 98.48
CA ASN A 966 -44.18 -15.30 99.41
C ASN A 966 -42.79 -15.56 98.79
N LEU A 967 -42.72 -15.93 97.51
CA LEU A 967 -41.47 -15.98 96.77
C LEU A 967 -41.09 -14.57 96.30
N TYR A 968 -39.94 -14.09 96.75
CA TYR A 968 -39.35 -12.85 96.26
C TYR A 968 -38.44 -13.13 95.05
N VAL A 969 -38.59 -12.32 94.01
CA VAL A 969 -37.72 -12.32 92.83
C VAL A 969 -37.31 -10.88 92.63
N GLY A 970 -36.05 -10.57 92.95
CA GLY A 970 -35.43 -9.28 92.71
C GLY A 970 -34.45 -9.33 91.54
N ASP A 971 -33.70 -8.26 91.39
CA ASP A 971 -32.73 -8.10 90.30
C ASP A 971 -31.61 -9.16 90.34
N GLU A 972 -31.27 -9.69 91.52
CA GLU A 972 -30.25 -10.73 91.67
C GLU A 972 -30.72 -12.06 91.08
N GLU A 973 -31.95 -12.47 91.37
CA GLU A 973 -32.55 -13.70 90.85
C GLU A 973 -32.80 -13.62 89.33
N LEU A 974 -33.22 -12.46 88.83
CA LEU A 974 -33.37 -12.22 87.39
C LEU A 974 -32.01 -12.22 86.68
N ARG A 975 -30.96 -11.66 87.32
CA ARG A 975 -29.58 -11.70 86.81
C ARG A 975 -29.05 -13.14 86.80
N ALA A 976 -29.36 -13.93 87.82
CA ALA A 976 -29.02 -15.35 87.88
C ALA A 976 -29.75 -16.15 86.79
N LEU A 977 -31.03 -15.85 86.52
CA LEU A 977 -31.80 -16.46 85.43
C LEU A 977 -31.18 -16.15 84.05
N ALA A 978 -30.86 -14.88 83.77
CA ALA A 978 -30.19 -14.49 82.54
C ALA A 978 -28.82 -15.17 82.41
N THR A 979 -28.03 -15.23 83.49
CA THR A 979 -26.72 -15.90 83.52
C THR A 979 -26.88 -17.39 83.23
N ARG A 980 -27.89 -18.04 83.82
CA ARG A 980 -28.18 -19.46 83.58
C ARG A 980 -28.60 -19.72 82.13
N ARG A 981 -29.42 -18.85 81.52
CA ARG A 981 -29.75 -18.94 80.08
C ARG A 981 -28.49 -18.87 79.21
N ALA A 982 -27.59 -17.92 79.49
CA ALA A 982 -26.30 -17.82 78.79
C ALA A 982 -25.45 -19.10 78.93
N GLN A 983 -25.34 -19.63 80.15
CA GLN A 983 -24.57 -20.84 80.45
C GLN A 983 -25.16 -22.09 79.82
N VAL A 984 -26.49 -22.23 79.78
CA VAL A 984 -27.16 -23.36 79.11
C VAL A 984 -26.88 -23.34 77.62
N VAL A 985 -26.96 -22.16 76.99
CA VAL A 985 -26.64 -22.00 75.57
C VAL A 985 -25.15 -22.28 75.30
N GLN A 986 -24.24 -21.72 76.09
CA GLN A 986 -22.79 -21.98 75.97
C GLN A 986 -22.47 -23.46 76.18
N GLY A 987 -23.04 -24.08 77.21
CA GLY A 987 -22.87 -25.50 77.52
C GLY A 987 -23.37 -26.40 76.40
N TRP A 988 -24.52 -26.06 75.79
CA TRP A 988 -25.04 -26.77 74.62
C TRP A 988 -24.09 -26.63 73.42
N LEU A 989 -23.65 -25.42 73.10
CA LEU A 989 -22.73 -25.16 71.97
C LEU A 989 -21.39 -25.87 72.13
N LEU A 990 -20.91 -26.02 73.36
CA LEU A 990 -19.67 -26.73 73.67
C LEU A 990 -19.84 -28.26 73.62
N ALA A 991 -20.84 -28.79 74.34
CA ALA A 991 -20.99 -30.24 74.54
C ALA A 991 -21.65 -30.94 73.34
N GLN A 992 -22.72 -30.37 72.81
CA GLN A 992 -23.48 -30.95 71.68
C GLN A 992 -23.10 -30.30 70.36
N GLY A 993 -22.90 -28.97 70.35
CA GLY A 993 -22.54 -28.20 69.15
C GLY A 993 -21.07 -28.33 68.72
N GLN A 994 -20.19 -28.87 69.58
CA GLN A 994 -18.76 -29.05 69.33
C GLN A 994 -18.03 -27.75 68.90
N VAL A 995 -18.48 -26.59 69.37
CA VAL A 995 -17.82 -25.30 69.11
C VAL A 995 -16.72 -25.10 70.17
N PRO A 996 -15.46 -24.82 69.79
CA PRO A 996 -14.36 -24.62 70.74
C PRO A 996 -14.64 -23.49 71.73
N LEU A 997 -14.31 -23.70 73.01
CA LEU A 997 -14.54 -22.71 74.08
C LEU A 997 -13.90 -21.35 73.79
N GLY A 998 -12.70 -21.34 73.19
CA GLY A 998 -11.97 -20.12 72.83
C GLY A 998 -12.67 -19.24 71.78
N ARG A 999 -13.80 -19.70 71.22
CA ARG A 999 -14.60 -18.97 70.22
C ARG A 999 -15.96 -18.53 70.76
N ILE A 1000 -16.27 -18.79 72.04
CA ILE A 1000 -17.53 -18.42 72.67
C ILE A 1000 -17.27 -17.51 73.86
N PHE A 1001 -17.77 -16.28 73.80
CA PHE A 1001 -17.58 -15.27 74.83
C PHE A 1001 -18.93 -14.90 75.45
N LEU A 1002 -19.03 -14.99 76.78
CA LEU A 1002 -20.19 -14.46 77.50
C LEU A 1002 -19.99 -12.98 77.79
N LEU A 1003 -20.95 -12.16 77.40
CA LEU A 1003 -20.99 -10.74 77.73
C LEU A 1003 -21.86 -10.49 78.97
N PRO A 1004 -21.72 -9.32 79.64
CA PRO A 1004 -22.55 -8.97 80.79
C PRO A 1004 -24.05 -9.08 80.47
N VAL A 1005 -24.80 -9.76 81.34
CA VAL A 1005 -26.24 -9.95 81.19
C VAL A 1005 -27.01 -8.64 81.36
N LYS A 1006 -28.14 -8.52 80.66
CA LYS A 1006 -28.98 -7.31 80.67
C LYS A 1006 -30.32 -7.56 81.37
N LEU A 1007 -30.72 -6.64 82.25
CA LEU A 1007 -32.05 -6.59 82.84
C LEU A 1007 -32.82 -5.44 82.18
N GLY A 1008 -34.08 -5.65 81.79
CA GLY A 1008 -34.88 -4.61 81.14
C GLY A 1008 -36.38 -4.86 81.22
N ALA A 1009 -37.17 -3.78 81.06
CA ALA A 1009 -38.62 -3.81 80.95
C ALA A 1009 -39.01 -3.68 79.47
N SER A 1010 -39.92 -4.54 78.98
CA SER A 1010 -40.47 -4.42 77.63
C SER A 1010 -41.19 -3.07 77.46
N ALA A 1011 -40.78 -2.28 76.45
CA ALA A 1011 -41.44 -1.02 76.12
C ALA A 1011 -42.85 -1.28 75.55
N ILE A 1012 -43.86 -0.63 76.11
CA ILE A 1012 -45.26 -0.75 75.66
C ILE A 1012 -45.38 -0.11 74.27
N GLY A 1013 -45.61 -0.92 73.23
CA GLY A 1013 -45.98 -0.45 71.89
C GLY A 1013 -45.15 -0.94 70.70
N ALA A 1014 -44.10 -1.75 70.90
CA ALA A 1014 -43.37 -2.39 69.80
C ALA A 1014 -43.67 -3.89 69.75
N ALA A 1015 -44.08 -4.41 68.59
CA ALA A 1015 -44.20 -5.85 68.36
C ALA A 1015 -42.82 -6.52 68.54
N ASP A 1016 -42.77 -7.57 69.38
CA ASP A 1016 -41.63 -8.47 69.64
C ASP A 1016 -40.33 -7.90 70.23
N ALA A 1017 -40.45 -7.05 71.25
CA ALA A 1017 -39.31 -6.55 72.04
C ALA A 1017 -39.07 -7.25 73.41
N GLY A 1018 -39.57 -8.46 73.68
CA GLY A 1018 -39.38 -9.15 74.98
C GLY A 1018 -37.91 -9.38 75.38
N HIS A 1019 -37.52 -9.13 76.63
CA HIS A 1019 -36.14 -9.35 77.13
C HIS A 1019 -35.84 -10.81 77.54
N ASN A 1020 -36.77 -11.76 77.34
CA ASN A 1020 -36.64 -13.19 77.64
C ASN A 1020 -35.85 -13.97 76.58
N ARG A 1021 -34.70 -13.43 76.16
CA ARG A 1021 -33.92 -14.00 75.05
C ARG A 1021 -32.43 -13.92 75.28
N VAL A 1022 -31.72 -14.79 74.56
CA VAL A 1022 -30.27 -14.73 74.38
C VAL A 1022 -30.00 -14.16 73.00
N ASN A 1023 -29.25 -13.08 72.95
CA ASN A 1023 -28.81 -12.45 71.71
C ASN A 1023 -27.38 -12.86 71.41
N PHE A 1024 -27.13 -13.14 70.15
CA PHE A 1024 -25.82 -13.48 69.62
C PHE A 1024 -25.25 -12.31 68.84
N SER A 1025 -23.94 -12.10 68.95
CA SER A 1025 -23.16 -11.22 68.09
C SER A 1025 -21.96 -11.98 67.54
N LEU A 1026 -21.55 -11.66 66.32
CA LEU A 1026 -20.39 -12.27 65.66
C LEU A 1026 -19.29 -11.22 65.51
N ARG A 1027 -18.05 -11.63 65.79
CA ARG A 1027 -16.84 -10.84 65.53
C ARG A 1027 -15.82 -11.64 64.75
#